data_AF-A0A961FE55-F1
#
_entry.id   AF-A0A961FE55-F1
#
_cell.length_a   1.000
_cell.length_b   1.000
_cell.length_c   1.000
_cell.angle_alpha   90.00
_cell.angle_beta   90.00
_cell.angle_gamma   90.00
#
_symmetry.space_group_name_H-M   'P 1'
#
loop_
_entity.id
_entity.type
_entity.pdbx_description
1 polymer ?
#
loop_
_entity_poly.entity_id
_entity_poly.type
_entity_poly.pdbx_seq_one_letter_code
_entity_poly.pdbx_strand_id
1 'polypeptide(L)'
;MKALRIPMILLLASLGLISAAGTELPGRISWLWRSGQSSEALSLVDQELAAGNTEPAFLQAAAEAMLAEHRYQRAAELYAGLARASVADDARFLDAKVHEWRASYLAEGENSRADWIAEERRRIGNSRDSAGNGIFGESQSGSVKNRSQLILELAYCLEEESGNRPGRPTELLERYPDSTVVLRLAAADAAELGSINNDEERISAVAQFLAGWPRNYWRHVAFRYWLYSAWRMHDREEFSKASEAYLAEFGGSAEAHGAVSRYMLDLDMPLDEGMNHAKRSLELFELELQTSGDLTALSTLNNETKNMPAQLPYLPPDRRRTFILYTYSRHNLARYYNRLGQHGKALDMVTPVIGVEPFTLREDESLAPFLLEAGNAHLGNGNQESAYRFLLWAAFVGDSADRYSGQAAEKLKKLENSLGAESVQYEVSRMLPSASEVSTIPVFTDLSISTEIYRQHAARVCWVDVNSDNAPDILLDGSTLLMNELGRFRDRTKESGLQAGSAGAVAGDLDNDGDEDLYAFGSGREPDRIYINNGGTFGIASGNNSDGRSSEGAALLDIDGDGLLDIYIANFESPTGIRAEPDSLLLNEGASGFALRNAEQNGLVPPLGESQAGRGVSVGDMDDDGYPDIYVSNYRLGENMLFSSMGNGSFRQLARRWGIAGYWKDGNWGNSIGSAMGDIDNDGDLDLFVANLTNPRYEHVSDRSMLLENQLREGGTFEDRTEAARIRFSMTDACPLIFDANNDGWQDIFVTSIYPGRSSHLYVNDGRGHFVDLSYIANARVQDAYGAAVADYDNDGDLDLAIASPSGCSLLRNDSPPRNWVGFELSGGKGTGAIAPSGQSFSNRSAIGARLTIRSEGQVLLRELQSGTASGCGNELRVLFGLGDMRGPFDVEVRYPGGITQTVFIRRPNKYFELSESVSGTQGDGERDVPVEEPKPVEESGSGIISRDGLIPD
;
A
#
# COMPACT_ATOMS: atom_id res chain seq x y z
N MET A 1 17.68 17.59 21.72
CA MET A 1 18.56 17.83 22.91
C MET A 1 18.92 16.57 23.72
N LYS A 2 18.07 15.53 23.88
CA LYS A 2 18.47 14.29 24.57
C LYS A 2 19.45 13.40 23.76
N ALA A 3 19.39 13.41 22.43
CA ALA A 3 20.27 12.65 21.53
C ALA A 3 21.75 13.11 21.54
N LEU A 4 22.02 14.37 21.91
CA LEU A 4 23.37 14.94 21.91
C LEU A 4 24.14 14.75 23.22
N ARG A 5 23.50 14.16 24.25
CA ARG A 5 24.09 14.05 25.59
C ARG A 5 25.21 13.01 25.65
N ILE A 6 25.03 11.87 25.00
CA ILE A 6 25.98 10.75 25.04
C ILE A 6 27.22 11.00 24.16
N PRO A 7 27.09 11.50 22.91
CA PRO A 7 28.26 11.85 22.09
C PRO A 7 29.14 12.92 22.74
N MET A 8 28.54 13.91 23.40
CA MET A 8 29.26 15.00 24.05
C MET A 8 29.99 14.55 25.33
N ILE A 9 29.43 13.59 26.08
CA ILE A 9 30.10 12.98 27.23
C ILE A 9 31.30 12.14 26.77
N LEU A 10 31.15 11.39 25.66
CA LEU A 10 32.23 10.59 25.07
C LEU A 10 33.37 11.46 24.49
N LEU A 11 33.03 12.62 23.90
CA LEU A 11 34.02 13.59 23.42
C LEU A 11 34.80 14.24 24.58
N LEU A 12 34.15 14.51 25.71
CA LEU A 12 34.79 15.09 26.89
C LEU A 12 35.67 14.07 27.63
N ALA A 13 35.31 12.79 27.60
CA ALA A 13 36.11 11.69 28.14
C ALA A 13 37.34 11.38 27.26
N SER A 14 37.21 11.41 25.92
CA SER A 14 38.35 11.21 25.01
C SER A 14 39.39 12.33 25.05
N LEU A 15 38.98 13.53 25.48
CA LEU A 15 39.85 14.67 25.76
C LEU A 15 40.44 14.65 27.19
N GLY A 16 40.12 13.66 28.02
CA GLY A 16 40.66 13.51 29.38
C GLY A 16 40.15 14.53 30.40
N LEU A 17 39.03 15.21 30.11
CA LEU A 17 38.50 16.31 30.92
C LEU A 17 37.62 15.83 32.10
N ILE A 18 37.27 14.54 32.14
CA ILE A 18 36.49 13.89 33.21
C ILE A 18 36.99 12.45 33.44
N SER A 19 37.01 11.96 34.69
CA SER A 19 37.40 10.58 35.01
C SER A 19 36.16 9.67 35.06
N ALA A 20 36.10 8.66 34.17
CA ALA A 20 34.99 7.72 34.06
C ALA A 20 35.31 6.39 34.74
N ALA A 21 34.44 5.92 35.63
CA ALA A 21 34.47 4.56 36.17
C ALA A 21 33.07 3.96 36.09
N GLY A 22 32.94 2.82 35.41
CA GLY A 22 31.89 1.82 35.69
C GLY A 22 30.80 1.53 34.65
N THR A 23 30.64 2.29 33.56
CA THR A 23 29.51 2.05 32.61
C THR A 23 29.87 1.99 31.12
N GLU A 24 31.14 2.15 30.74
CA GLU A 24 31.51 2.37 29.32
C GLU A 24 31.88 1.10 28.54
N LEU A 25 32.33 0.03 29.20
CA LEU A 25 32.86 -1.15 28.51
C LEU A 25 31.79 -1.96 27.74
N PRO A 26 30.62 -2.32 28.32
CA PRO A 26 29.57 -3.03 27.57
C PRO A 26 29.02 -2.21 26.40
N GLY A 27 28.82 -0.90 26.61
CA GLY A 27 28.34 0.01 25.56
C GLY A 27 29.33 0.15 24.39
N ARG A 28 30.63 0.15 24.67
CA ARG A 28 31.69 0.16 23.64
C ARG A 28 31.72 -1.13 22.83
N ILE A 29 31.55 -2.29 23.47
CA ILE A 29 31.47 -3.60 22.79
C ILE A 29 30.26 -3.63 21.84
N SER A 30 29.09 -3.20 22.32
CA SER A 30 27.87 -3.13 21.48
C SER A 30 27.99 -2.12 20.33
N TRP A 31 28.66 -0.97 20.54
CA TRP A 31 28.86 0.03 19.48
C TRP A 31 29.80 -0.48 18.39
N LEU A 32 30.97 -1.03 18.76
CA LEU A 32 31.92 -1.59 17.79
C LEU A 32 31.27 -2.67 16.91
N TRP A 33 30.42 -3.51 17.50
CA TRP A 33 29.66 -4.51 16.76
C TRP A 33 28.62 -3.88 15.80
N ARG A 34 27.79 -2.94 16.27
CA ARG A 34 26.77 -2.27 15.42
C ARG A 34 27.36 -1.41 14.30
N SER A 35 28.61 -1.00 14.44
CA SER A 35 29.35 -0.26 13.40
C SER A 35 30.15 -1.17 12.45
N GLY A 36 29.96 -2.50 12.51
CA GLY A 36 30.59 -3.46 11.60
C GLY A 36 32.05 -3.81 11.95
N GLN A 37 32.55 -3.41 13.13
CA GLN A 37 33.92 -3.66 13.58
C GLN A 37 34.00 -4.89 14.52
N SER A 38 33.44 -6.03 14.10
CA SER A 38 33.27 -7.22 14.94
C SER A 38 34.59 -7.82 15.48
N SER A 39 35.67 -7.77 14.71
CA SER A 39 36.98 -8.29 15.12
C SER A 39 37.58 -7.53 16.32
N GLU A 40 37.37 -6.21 16.38
CA GLU A 40 37.87 -5.37 17.47
C GLU A 40 37.01 -5.54 18.74
N ALA A 41 35.69 -5.70 18.57
CA ALA A 41 34.77 -6.02 19.65
C ALA A 41 35.13 -7.37 20.30
N LEU A 42 35.37 -8.41 19.51
CA LEU A 42 35.75 -9.75 20.02
C LEU A 42 37.10 -9.74 20.72
N SER A 43 38.10 -9.01 20.18
CA SER A 43 39.41 -8.87 20.84
C SER A 43 39.31 -8.19 22.21
N LEU A 44 38.41 -7.22 22.36
CA LEU A 44 38.19 -6.52 23.63
C LEU A 44 37.48 -7.44 24.64
N VAL A 45 36.49 -8.22 24.19
CA VAL A 45 35.83 -9.24 24.99
C VAL A 45 36.84 -10.27 25.52
N ASP A 46 37.72 -10.79 24.67
CA ASP A 46 38.72 -11.79 25.07
C ASP A 46 39.74 -11.24 26.10
N GLN A 47 40.18 -9.98 25.95
CA GLN A 47 41.07 -9.33 26.93
C GLN A 47 40.44 -9.20 28.31
N GLU A 48 39.17 -8.79 28.37
CA GLU A 48 38.44 -8.57 29.62
C GLU A 48 38.07 -9.89 30.31
N LEU A 49 37.73 -10.93 29.53
CA LEU A 49 37.55 -12.28 30.06
C LEU A 49 38.86 -12.84 30.63
N ALA A 50 40.01 -12.58 29.97
CA ALA A 50 41.32 -12.98 30.48
C ALA A 50 41.72 -12.21 31.76
N ALA A 51 41.24 -10.97 31.91
CA ALA A 51 41.38 -10.19 33.14
C ALA A 51 40.44 -10.66 34.27
N GLY A 52 39.58 -11.64 34.01
CA GLY A 52 38.65 -12.20 35.00
C GLY A 52 37.41 -11.34 35.24
N ASN A 53 37.03 -10.50 34.27
CA ASN A 53 35.84 -9.67 34.39
C ASN A 53 34.56 -10.53 34.35
N THR A 54 33.84 -10.56 35.46
CA THR A 54 32.58 -11.31 35.61
C THR A 54 31.40 -10.38 35.88
N GLU A 55 31.51 -9.11 35.55
CA GLU A 55 30.41 -8.16 35.75
C GLU A 55 29.21 -8.51 34.86
N PRO A 56 27.98 -8.57 35.38
CA PRO A 56 26.82 -9.02 34.61
C PRO A 56 26.59 -8.26 33.30
N ALA A 57 26.73 -6.93 33.30
CA ALA A 57 26.54 -6.14 32.09
C ALA A 57 27.58 -6.44 31.00
N PHE A 58 28.82 -6.72 31.40
CA PHE A 58 29.89 -7.13 30.48
C PHE A 58 29.63 -8.53 29.93
N LEU A 59 29.29 -9.50 30.79
CA LEU A 59 29.01 -10.88 30.37
C LEU A 59 27.83 -10.97 29.41
N GLN A 60 26.80 -10.13 29.59
CA GLN A 60 25.67 -10.04 28.68
C GLN A 60 26.08 -9.52 27.29
N ALA A 61 26.76 -8.37 27.22
CA ALA A 61 27.21 -7.80 25.95
C ALA A 61 28.22 -8.71 25.22
N ALA A 62 29.10 -9.38 25.96
CA ALA A 62 30.04 -10.36 25.43
C ALA A 62 29.32 -11.61 24.88
N ALA A 63 28.30 -12.12 25.58
CA ALA A 63 27.54 -13.27 25.14
C ALA A 63 26.69 -12.98 23.88
N GLU A 64 26.07 -11.80 23.82
CA GLU A 64 25.31 -11.34 22.65
C GLU A 64 26.21 -11.20 21.41
N ALA A 65 27.39 -10.60 21.57
CA ALA A 65 28.37 -10.48 20.47
C ALA A 65 28.85 -11.86 19.97
N MET A 66 29.10 -12.82 20.88
CA MET A 66 29.48 -14.19 20.51
C MET A 66 28.34 -14.96 19.83
N LEU A 67 27.09 -14.71 20.23
CA LEU A 67 25.91 -15.34 19.64
C LEU A 67 25.68 -14.85 18.21
N ALA A 68 25.81 -13.54 17.98
CA ALA A 68 25.65 -12.92 16.66
C ALA A 68 26.72 -13.37 15.64
N GLU A 69 27.92 -13.71 16.11
CA GLU A 69 29.02 -14.25 15.29
C GLU A 69 28.97 -15.79 15.17
N HIS A 70 27.84 -16.39 15.52
CA HIS A 70 27.60 -17.84 15.48
C HIS A 70 28.60 -18.67 16.32
N ARG A 71 29.23 -18.06 17.34
CA ARG A 71 30.12 -18.74 18.30
C ARG A 71 29.33 -19.27 19.49
N TYR A 72 28.35 -20.11 19.20
CA TYR A 72 27.29 -20.53 20.12
C TYR A 72 27.80 -21.17 21.41
N GLN A 73 28.82 -22.04 21.31
CA GLN A 73 29.39 -22.71 22.47
C GLN A 73 29.99 -21.71 23.48
N ARG A 74 30.66 -20.66 22.96
CA ARG A 74 31.25 -19.61 23.78
C ARG A 74 30.19 -18.65 24.33
N ALA A 75 29.17 -18.34 23.55
CA ALA A 75 28.02 -17.56 24.02
C ALA A 75 27.30 -18.27 25.19
N ALA A 76 27.11 -19.58 25.09
CA ALA A 76 26.50 -20.38 26.16
C ALA A 76 27.30 -20.33 27.47
N GLU A 77 28.63 -20.49 27.39
CA GLU A 77 29.51 -20.38 28.56
C GLU A 77 29.42 -19.01 29.25
N LEU A 78 29.29 -17.94 28.46
CA LEU A 78 29.18 -16.56 28.96
C LEU A 78 27.82 -16.29 29.60
N TYR A 79 26.73 -16.74 28.98
CA TYR A 79 25.40 -16.69 29.59
C TYR A 79 25.32 -17.54 30.87
N ALA A 80 26.01 -18.68 30.93
CA ALA A 80 26.16 -19.46 32.17
C ALA A 80 26.91 -18.71 33.27
N GLY A 81 27.95 -17.96 32.88
CA GLY A 81 28.65 -17.03 33.75
C GLY A 81 27.72 -15.93 34.27
N LEU A 82 26.94 -15.32 33.37
CA LEU A 82 26.00 -14.26 33.68
C LEU A 82 24.92 -14.73 34.66
N ALA A 83 24.37 -15.92 34.44
CA ALA A 83 23.40 -16.53 35.35
C ALA A 83 24.02 -16.70 36.74
N ARG A 84 25.22 -17.29 36.86
CA ARG A 84 25.92 -17.42 38.15
C ARG A 84 26.17 -16.07 38.84
N ALA A 85 26.51 -15.03 38.07
CA ALA A 85 26.74 -13.69 38.60
C ALA A 85 25.43 -12.97 39.01
N SER A 86 24.28 -13.41 38.48
CA SER A 86 22.97 -12.78 38.68
C SER A 86 22.05 -13.55 39.63
N VAL A 87 22.54 -14.53 40.39
CA VAL A 87 21.74 -15.41 41.29
C VAL A 87 20.92 -14.65 42.34
N ALA A 88 21.30 -13.42 42.69
CA ALA A 88 20.53 -12.58 43.63
C ALA A 88 19.44 -11.73 42.94
N ASP A 89 19.37 -11.75 41.61
CA ASP A 89 18.38 -11.06 40.76
C ASP A 89 17.65 -12.10 39.90
N ASP A 90 16.54 -12.61 40.43
CA ASP A 90 15.78 -13.71 39.85
C ASP A 90 15.40 -13.48 38.37
N ALA A 91 15.22 -12.23 37.94
CA ALA A 91 14.84 -11.90 36.56
C ALA A 91 16.03 -12.02 35.61
N ARG A 92 17.19 -11.42 35.96
CA ARG A 92 18.42 -11.54 35.16
C ARG A 92 19.00 -12.94 35.18
N PHE A 93 18.89 -13.64 36.31
CA PHE A 93 19.28 -15.05 36.41
C PHE A 93 18.53 -15.90 35.38
N LEU A 94 17.20 -15.72 35.33
CA LEU A 94 16.34 -16.52 34.47
C LEU A 94 16.55 -16.18 32.99
N ASP A 95 16.66 -14.90 32.65
CA ASP A 95 16.96 -14.42 31.30
C ASP A 95 18.30 -14.98 30.78
N ALA A 96 19.34 -14.91 31.60
CA ALA A 96 20.64 -15.48 31.28
C ALA A 96 20.59 -17.01 31.10
N LYS A 97 19.76 -17.72 31.87
CA LYS A 97 19.58 -19.18 31.73
C LYS A 97 18.87 -19.56 30.43
N VAL A 98 17.86 -18.81 30.01
CA VAL A 98 17.16 -19.05 28.74
C VAL A 98 18.12 -18.87 27.56
N HIS A 99 18.91 -17.79 27.57
CA HIS A 99 19.88 -17.52 26.53
C HIS A 99 21.08 -18.49 26.54
N GLU A 100 21.51 -18.97 27.72
CA GLU A 100 22.49 -20.07 27.84
C GLU A 100 21.98 -21.34 27.17
N TRP A 101 20.74 -21.77 27.47
CA TRP A 101 20.17 -23.00 26.91
C TRP A 101 19.98 -22.93 25.40
N ARG A 102 19.53 -21.77 24.89
CA ARG A 102 19.42 -21.52 23.44
C ARG A 102 20.79 -21.62 22.76
N ALA A 103 21.81 -20.97 23.32
CA ALA A 103 23.16 -21.00 22.77
C ALA A 103 23.81 -22.39 22.85
N SER A 104 23.58 -23.15 23.93
CA SER A 104 24.05 -24.54 24.06
C SER A 104 23.43 -25.44 23.01
N TYR A 105 22.13 -25.30 22.77
CA TYR A 105 21.42 -26.08 21.75
C TYR A 105 21.94 -25.78 20.34
N LEU A 106 22.08 -24.49 19.98
CA LEU A 106 22.67 -24.09 18.70
C LEU A 106 24.11 -24.58 18.52
N ALA A 107 24.85 -24.81 19.60
CA ALA A 107 26.21 -25.37 19.55
C ALA A 107 26.24 -26.89 19.31
N GLU A 108 25.17 -27.63 19.64
CA GLU A 108 25.10 -29.09 19.54
C GLU A 108 24.67 -29.58 18.13
N GLY A 109 24.19 -28.69 17.26
CA GLY A 109 23.99 -28.96 15.84
C GLY A 109 22.83 -29.90 15.49
N GLU A 110 21.85 -30.08 16.38
CA GLU A 110 20.71 -30.97 16.17
C GLU A 110 19.49 -30.23 15.57
N ASN A 111 19.02 -30.68 14.40
CA ASN A 111 18.00 -30.03 13.55
C ASN A 111 16.55 -30.39 13.88
N SER A 112 16.18 -30.53 15.16
CA SER A 112 14.81 -30.93 15.53
C SER A 112 14.29 -30.15 16.73
N ARG A 113 13.53 -29.09 16.44
CA ARG A 113 12.90 -28.16 17.40
C ARG A 113 11.99 -28.85 18.41
N ALA A 114 11.38 -29.98 18.04
CA ALA A 114 10.49 -30.77 18.88
C ALA A 114 11.21 -31.49 20.04
N ASP A 115 12.44 -31.95 19.81
CA ASP A 115 13.25 -32.65 20.82
C ASP A 115 13.78 -31.66 21.89
N TRP A 116 14.07 -30.41 21.48
CA TRP A 116 14.44 -29.32 22.40
C TRP A 116 13.32 -28.96 23.38
N ILE A 117 12.08 -28.84 22.88
CA ILE A 117 10.89 -28.57 23.71
C ILE A 117 10.70 -29.66 24.77
N ALA A 118 10.91 -30.92 24.40
CA ALA A 118 10.74 -32.06 25.30
C ALA A 118 11.83 -32.12 26.38
N GLU A 119 13.08 -31.79 26.02
CA GLU A 119 14.21 -31.72 26.95
C GLU A 119 14.05 -30.58 27.96
N GLU A 120 13.66 -29.37 27.51
CA GLU A 120 13.57 -28.22 28.41
C GLU A 120 12.37 -28.27 29.36
N ARG A 121 11.26 -28.88 28.95
CA ARG A 121 10.15 -29.20 29.87
C ARG A 121 10.62 -30.09 31.02
N ARG A 122 11.57 -31.01 30.78
CA ARG A 122 12.11 -31.91 31.81
C ARG A 122 13.11 -31.22 32.74
N ARG A 123 13.90 -30.28 32.23
CA ARG A 123 14.89 -29.52 33.01
C ARG A 123 14.23 -28.50 33.92
N ILE A 124 13.24 -27.75 33.42
CA ILE A 124 12.47 -26.77 34.19
C ILE A 124 11.71 -27.45 35.35
N GLY A 125 11.08 -28.60 35.10
CA GLY A 125 10.35 -29.35 36.12
C GLY A 125 11.20 -29.91 37.27
N ASN A 126 12.51 -30.05 37.10
CA ASN A 126 13.43 -30.60 38.11
C ASN A 126 14.30 -29.53 38.81
N SER A 127 14.14 -28.27 38.46
CA SER A 127 14.94 -27.16 38.99
C SER A 127 14.61 -26.86 40.46
N ARG A 128 15.66 -26.70 41.28
CA ARG A 128 15.56 -26.39 42.72
C ARG A 128 16.28 -25.09 43.03
N ASP A 129 15.72 -24.31 43.95
CA ASP A 129 16.38 -23.11 44.46
C ASP A 129 17.57 -23.46 45.36
N SER A 130 18.31 -22.44 45.80
CA SER A 130 19.47 -22.59 46.70
C SER A 130 19.12 -23.17 48.09
N ALA A 131 17.84 -23.28 48.43
CA ALA A 131 17.33 -23.87 49.65
C ALA A 131 16.79 -25.30 49.45
N GLY A 132 16.81 -25.83 48.23
CA GLY A 132 16.40 -27.19 47.90
C GLY A 132 14.89 -27.37 47.63
N ASN A 133 14.11 -26.30 47.52
CA ASN A 133 12.69 -26.37 47.18
C ASN A 133 12.49 -26.43 45.66
N GLY A 134 11.42 -27.10 45.21
CA GLY A 134 11.02 -27.08 43.80
C GLY A 134 10.49 -25.70 43.43
N ILE A 135 11.11 -25.06 42.43
CA ILE A 135 10.89 -23.64 42.09
C ILE A 135 9.42 -23.37 41.65
N PHE A 136 8.68 -24.39 41.23
CA PHE A 136 7.33 -24.25 40.63
C PHE A 136 6.19 -24.98 41.38
N GLY A 137 6.38 -25.36 42.66
CA GLY A 137 5.37 -26.07 43.46
C GLY A 137 4.27 -25.20 44.10
N GLU A 138 3.10 -25.79 44.36
CA GLU A 138 1.91 -25.19 45.00
C GLU A 138 2.16 -24.65 46.43
N SER A 139 2.60 -23.40 46.58
CA SER A 139 2.43 -22.66 47.85
C SER A 139 1.23 -21.70 47.81
N GLN A 140 0.51 -21.64 48.93
CA GLN A 140 -0.78 -20.95 49.15
C GLN A 140 -0.67 -19.44 49.45
N SER A 141 0.36 -18.72 48.99
CA SER A 141 0.43 -17.27 49.21
C SER A 141 0.72 -16.51 47.91
N GLY A 142 -0.33 -15.88 47.39
CA GLY A 142 -0.39 -15.29 46.06
C GLY A 142 0.28 -13.92 45.92
N SER A 143 1.61 -13.81 45.99
CA SER A 143 2.28 -12.54 45.60
C SER A 143 3.61 -12.62 44.84
N VAL A 144 4.12 -13.81 44.46
CA VAL A 144 5.32 -13.90 43.58
C VAL A 144 5.13 -14.84 42.37
N LYS A 145 4.02 -15.59 42.30
CA LYS A 145 3.74 -16.56 41.23
C LYS A 145 3.38 -15.98 39.84
N ASN A 146 3.18 -14.68 39.73
CA ASN A 146 2.71 -14.05 38.48
C ASN A 146 3.80 -13.45 37.58
N ARG A 147 5.09 -13.49 37.96
CA ARG A 147 6.15 -12.88 37.14
C ARG A 147 6.97 -13.88 36.30
N SER A 148 7.16 -15.10 36.77
CA SER A 148 7.91 -16.14 36.02
C SER A 148 7.03 -16.90 35.00
N GLN A 149 5.71 -17.01 35.24
CA GLN A 149 4.75 -17.60 34.30
C GLN A 149 4.53 -16.72 33.05
N LEU A 150 4.65 -15.39 33.22
CA LEU A 150 4.54 -14.37 32.18
C LEU A 150 5.74 -14.43 31.21
N ILE A 151 6.93 -14.77 31.71
CA ILE A 151 8.18 -14.89 30.93
C ILE A 151 8.17 -16.17 30.07
N LEU A 152 7.50 -17.25 30.49
CA LEU A 152 7.31 -18.49 29.72
C LEU A 152 6.25 -18.39 28.60
N GLU A 153 5.26 -17.51 28.75
CA GLU A 153 4.27 -17.21 27.70
C GLU A 153 4.86 -16.28 26.62
N LEU A 154 5.75 -15.37 27.01
CA LEU A 154 6.45 -14.42 26.13
C LEU A 154 7.58 -15.07 25.30
N ALA A 155 8.20 -16.16 25.78
CA ALA A 155 9.32 -16.81 25.08
C ALA A 155 8.93 -17.81 23.97
N TYR A 156 7.69 -18.30 23.89
CA TYR A 156 7.34 -19.39 22.95
C TYR A 156 6.29 -19.06 21.88
N CYS A 157 5.62 -17.91 22.01
CA CYS A 157 4.81 -17.32 20.94
C CYS A 157 5.67 -16.67 19.84
N LEU A 158 7.00 -16.70 19.94
CA LEU A 158 7.91 -15.93 19.10
C LEU A 158 8.71 -16.74 18.06
N GLU A 159 8.51 -18.05 17.89
CA GLU A 159 9.43 -18.78 16.97
C GLU A 159 8.85 -20.00 16.21
N GLU A 160 7.67 -19.91 15.57
CA GLU A 160 7.21 -20.84 14.49
C GLU A 160 6.34 -22.07 14.89
N GLU A 161 5.80 -22.78 13.88
CA GLU A 161 4.83 -23.90 13.84
C GLU A 161 3.34 -23.49 13.96
N SER A 162 2.55 -23.42 12.88
CA SER A 162 2.76 -23.89 11.52
C SER A 162 1.92 -23.12 10.50
N GLY A 163 2.58 -22.73 9.41
CA GLY A 163 1.92 -22.74 8.11
C GLY A 163 1.34 -24.13 7.87
N ASN A 164 0.05 -24.16 7.54
CA ASN A 164 -0.75 -25.28 7.06
C ASN A 164 -1.29 -26.34 8.07
N ARG A 165 -2.62 -26.23 8.23
CA ARG A 165 -3.68 -27.15 8.69
C ARG A 165 -3.84 -27.42 10.21
N PRO A 166 -5.01 -27.10 10.80
CA PRO A 166 -5.32 -27.46 12.17
C PRO A 166 -5.76 -28.93 12.26
N GLY A 167 -5.10 -29.70 13.13
CA GLY A 167 -5.70 -30.91 13.71
C GLY A 167 -6.88 -30.52 14.62
N ARG A 168 -7.89 -31.39 14.72
CA ARG A 168 -9.15 -31.08 15.42
C ARG A 168 -8.92 -30.77 16.91
N PRO A 169 -9.39 -29.60 17.42
CA PRO A 169 -9.20 -29.16 18.81
C PRO A 169 -9.77 -30.07 19.90
N THR A 170 -10.72 -30.95 19.55
CA THR A 170 -11.46 -31.79 20.49
C THR A 170 -10.62 -32.82 21.25
N GLU A 171 -9.49 -33.27 20.71
CA GLU A 171 -8.65 -34.30 21.35
C GLU A 171 -7.70 -33.75 22.44
N LEU A 172 -7.51 -32.41 22.49
CA LEU A 172 -6.67 -31.72 23.48
C LEU A 172 -7.46 -31.24 24.70
N LEU A 173 -8.76 -31.00 24.53
CA LEU A 173 -9.70 -30.54 25.56
C LEU A 173 -9.90 -31.55 26.70
N GLU A 174 -9.77 -32.87 26.44
CA GLU A 174 -9.94 -33.91 27.45
C GLU A 174 -8.76 -34.01 28.44
N ARG A 175 -7.63 -33.34 28.17
CA ARG A 175 -6.36 -33.62 28.86
C ARG A 175 -5.90 -32.55 29.87
N TYR A 176 -6.35 -31.29 29.77
CA TYR A 176 -5.86 -30.18 30.61
C TYR A 176 -6.93 -29.09 30.92
N PRO A 177 -7.85 -29.31 31.88
CA PRO A 177 -9.03 -28.47 32.07
C PRO A 177 -8.82 -27.09 32.76
N ASP A 178 -7.67 -26.81 33.39
CA ASP A 178 -7.54 -25.66 34.31
C ASP A 178 -6.35 -24.70 34.07
N SER A 179 -5.83 -24.57 32.84
CA SER A 179 -4.68 -23.67 32.57
C SER A 179 -4.94 -22.69 31.42
N THR A 180 -4.07 -21.68 31.31
CA THR A 180 -3.99 -20.55 30.36
C THR A 180 -4.29 -20.83 28.88
N VAL A 181 -4.47 -22.10 28.52
CA VAL A 181 -5.16 -22.58 27.30
C VAL A 181 -6.51 -21.90 27.10
N VAL A 182 -7.24 -21.53 28.17
CA VAL A 182 -8.45 -20.70 28.04
C VAL A 182 -8.08 -19.43 27.30
N LEU A 183 -7.21 -18.56 27.81
CA LEU A 183 -6.80 -17.29 27.14
C LEU A 183 -6.25 -17.44 25.71
N ARG A 184 -5.64 -18.59 25.36
CA ARG A 184 -5.21 -18.88 23.98
C ARG A 184 -6.33 -19.45 23.10
N LEU A 185 -7.31 -20.17 23.66
CA LEU A 185 -8.59 -20.49 23.03
C LEU A 185 -9.42 -19.22 22.81
N ALA A 186 -9.34 -18.16 23.64
CA ALA A 186 -9.95 -16.86 23.29
C ALA A 186 -9.36 -16.27 22.03
N ALA A 187 -8.03 -16.36 21.89
CA ALA A 187 -7.35 -15.80 20.74
C ALA A 187 -7.60 -16.64 19.47
N ALA A 188 -7.63 -17.96 19.60
CA ALA A 188 -7.97 -18.90 18.53
C ALA A 188 -9.45 -18.83 18.14
N ASP A 189 -10.39 -18.85 19.09
CA ASP A 189 -11.83 -18.72 18.87
C ASP A 189 -12.19 -17.29 18.41
N ALA A 190 -11.44 -16.24 18.77
CA ALA A 190 -11.66 -14.89 18.23
C ALA A 190 -11.18 -14.74 16.78
N ALA A 191 -10.10 -15.44 16.40
CA ALA A 191 -9.72 -15.59 15.00
C ALA A 191 -10.75 -16.45 14.25
N GLU A 192 -11.30 -17.48 14.92
CA GLU A 192 -12.39 -18.31 14.40
C GLU A 192 -13.66 -17.47 14.19
N LEU A 193 -14.08 -16.65 15.16
CA LEU A 193 -15.17 -15.68 15.06
C LEU A 193 -14.99 -14.70 13.89
N GLY A 194 -13.75 -14.27 13.62
CA GLY A 194 -13.40 -13.44 12.47
C GLY A 194 -13.41 -14.19 11.14
N SER A 195 -13.20 -15.51 11.15
CA SER A 195 -13.16 -16.39 9.97
C SER A 195 -14.49 -17.07 9.62
N ILE A 196 -15.44 -17.12 10.56
CA ILE A 196 -16.78 -17.64 10.31
C ILE A 196 -17.48 -16.68 9.36
N ASN A 197 -17.91 -17.15 8.20
CA ASN A 197 -18.61 -16.32 7.21
C ASN A 197 -20.14 -16.29 7.40
N ASN A 198 -20.67 -17.13 8.29
CA ASN A 198 -22.09 -17.27 8.60
C ASN A 198 -22.46 -16.56 9.92
N ASP A 199 -23.40 -15.62 9.88
CA ASP A 199 -23.77 -14.83 11.05
C ASP A 199 -24.50 -15.65 12.14
N GLU A 200 -25.23 -16.72 11.79
CA GLU A 200 -25.85 -17.63 12.78
C GLU A 200 -24.80 -18.43 13.56
N GLU A 201 -23.77 -18.92 12.87
CA GLU A 201 -22.65 -19.64 13.47
C GLU A 201 -21.81 -18.71 14.36
N ARG A 202 -21.62 -17.44 13.94
CA ARG A 202 -20.97 -16.43 14.78
C ARG A 202 -21.70 -16.23 16.09
N ILE A 203 -23.04 -16.12 16.05
CA ILE A 203 -23.85 -15.90 17.26
C ILE A 203 -23.75 -17.10 18.20
N SER A 204 -23.81 -18.32 17.68
CA SER A 204 -23.62 -19.55 18.46
C SER A 204 -22.23 -19.61 19.11
N ALA A 205 -21.18 -19.29 18.36
CA ALA A 205 -19.80 -19.24 18.85
C ALA A 205 -19.61 -18.14 19.92
N VAL A 206 -20.17 -16.95 19.71
CA VAL A 206 -20.15 -15.88 20.72
C VAL A 206 -20.89 -16.31 21.99
N ALA A 207 -22.05 -16.96 21.89
CA ALA A 207 -22.78 -17.42 23.06
C ALA A 207 -21.98 -18.42 23.90
N GLN A 208 -21.26 -19.35 23.26
CA GLN A 208 -20.36 -20.28 23.93
C GLN A 208 -19.19 -19.56 24.61
N PHE A 209 -18.58 -18.59 23.90
CA PHE A 209 -17.54 -17.74 24.45
C PHE A 209 -18.04 -16.95 25.67
N LEU A 210 -19.22 -16.35 25.60
CA LEU A 210 -19.75 -15.56 26.71
C LEU A 210 -20.09 -16.44 27.93
N ALA A 211 -20.53 -17.69 27.75
CA ALA A 211 -20.93 -18.58 28.84
C ALA A 211 -19.76 -19.04 29.73
N GLY A 212 -18.56 -19.21 29.19
CA GLY A 212 -17.42 -19.83 29.89
C GLY A 212 -16.35 -18.87 30.44
N TRP A 213 -16.48 -17.57 30.20
CA TRP A 213 -15.33 -16.67 30.24
C TRP A 213 -15.42 -15.54 31.27
N PRO A 214 -14.29 -15.14 31.91
CA PRO A 214 -14.27 -14.04 32.86
C PRO A 214 -14.45 -12.67 32.17
N ARG A 215 -15.02 -11.71 32.89
CA ARG A 215 -15.20 -10.32 32.44
C ARG A 215 -13.84 -9.68 32.11
N ASN A 216 -13.56 -9.50 30.83
CA ASN A 216 -12.32 -8.91 30.31
C ASN A 216 -12.58 -8.19 28.98
N TYR A 217 -11.51 -7.65 28.38
CA TYR A 217 -11.56 -6.98 27.07
C TYR A 217 -12.15 -7.85 25.95
N TRP A 218 -11.89 -9.16 25.98
CA TRP A 218 -12.36 -10.08 24.93
C TRP A 218 -13.86 -10.32 24.98
N ARG A 219 -14.46 -10.39 26.18
CA ARG A 219 -15.93 -10.40 26.31
C ARG A 219 -16.56 -9.15 25.71
N HIS A 220 -15.96 -7.99 25.93
CA HIS A 220 -16.43 -6.74 25.33
C HIS A 220 -16.40 -6.79 23.78
N VAL A 221 -15.33 -7.34 23.20
CA VAL A 221 -15.22 -7.56 21.75
C VAL A 221 -16.29 -8.54 21.27
N ALA A 222 -16.47 -9.68 21.94
CA ALA A 222 -17.45 -10.70 21.59
C ALA A 222 -18.89 -10.13 21.54
N PHE A 223 -19.28 -9.33 22.53
CA PHE A 223 -20.59 -8.64 22.50
C PHE A 223 -20.75 -7.70 21.31
N ARG A 224 -19.70 -6.97 20.92
CA ARG A 224 -19.74 -6.11 19.72
C ARG A 224 -19.92 -6.92 18.44
N TYR A 225 -19.29 -8.09 18.35
CA TYR A 225 -19.50 -9.03 17.24
C TYR A 225 -20.91 -9.60 17.23
N TRP A 226 -21.48 -9.94 18.39
CA TRP A 226 -22.87 -10.39 18.49
C TRP A 226 -23.85 -9.32 17.98
N LEU A 227 -23.71 -8.09 18.47
CA LEU A 227 -24.51 -6.95 18.02
C LEU A 227 -24.40 -6.74 16.50
N TYR A 228 -23.17 -6.78 15.97
CA TYR A 228 -22.94 -6.63 14.54
C TYR A 228 -23.57 -7.76 13.72
N SER A 229 -23.44 -9.01 14.17
CA SER A 229 -23.99 -10.18 13.46
C SER A 229 -25.51 -10.14 13.47
N ALA A 230 -26.14 -9.85 14.62
CA ALA A 230 -27.58 -9.68 14.73
C ALA A 230 -28.10 -8.52 13.86
N TRP A 231 -27.35 -7.41 13.83
CA TRP A 231 -27.65 -6.29 12.92
C TRP A 231 -27.59 -6.69 11.44
N ARG A 232 -26.53 -7.40 11.00
CA ARG A 232 -26.40 -7.86 9.61
C ARG A 232 -27.54 -8.78 9.18
N MET A 233 -27.98 -9.67 10.06
CA MET A 233 -29.11 -10.55 9.80
C MET A 233 -30.47 -9.83 9.82
N HIS A 234 -30.50 -8.54 10.19
CA HIS A 234 -31.73 -7.79 10.43
C HIS A 234 -32.62 -8.43 11.52
N ASP A 235 -32.01 -9.19 12.45
CA ASP A 235 -32.73 -9.88 13.52
C ASP A 235 -32.85 -8.96 14.75
N ARG A 236 -34.01 -8.30 14.86
CA ARG A 236 -34.31 -7.37 15.94
C ARG A 236 -34.41 -8.06 17.30
N GLU A 237 -34.88 -9.30 17.34
CA GLU A 237 -35.05 -10.04 18.59
C GLU A 237 -33.67 -10.41 19.14
N GLU A 238 -32.82 -10.95 18.29
CA GLU A 238 -31.47 -11.34 18.66
C GLU A 238 -30.60 -10.12 18.98
N PHE A 239 -30.76 -9.03 18.23
CA PHE A 239 -30.09 -7.77 18.54
C PHE A 239 -30.51 -7.24 19.92
N SER A 240 -31.80 -7.32 20.26
CA SER A 240 -32.29 -6.89 21.57
C SER A 240 -31.65 -7.72 22.69
N LYS A 241 -31.63 -9.06 22.56
CA LYS A 241 -30.96 -9.96 23.53
C LYS A 241 -29.47 -9.61 23.69
N ALA A 242 -28.76 -9.43 22.58
CA ALA A 242 -27.36 -9.07 22.58
C ALA A 242 -27.12 -7.72 23.28
N SER A 243 -27.97 -6.73 23.00
CA SER A 243 -27.88 -5.39 23.58
C SER A 243 -28.15 -5.38 25.07
N GLU A 244 -29.17 -6.10 25.54
CA GLU A 244 -29.49 -6.22 26.96
C GLU A 244 -28.37 -6.93 27.72
N ALA A 245 -27.85 -8.02 27.17
CA ALA A 245 -26.74 -8.76 27.77
C ALA A 245 -25.46 -7.92 27.83
N TYR A 246 -25.16 -7.20 26.74
CA TYR A 246 -23.99 -6.33 26.68
C TYR A 246 -24.09 -5.16 27.67
N LEU A 247 -25.25 -4.51 27.76
CA LEU A 247 -25.49 -3.39 28.68
C LEU A 247 -25.60 -3.85 30.13
N ALA A 248 -26.05 -5.07 30.42
CA ALA A 248 -26.03 -5.62 31.77
C ALA A 248 -24.58 -5.76 32.29
N GLU A 249 -23.64 -6.11 31.42
CA GLU A 249 -22.23 -6.26 31.79
C GLU A 249 -21.43 -4.96 31.66
N PHE A 250 -21.71 -4.13 30.65
CA PHE A 250 -20.90 -2.97 30.29
C PHE A 250 -21.68 -1.64 30.21
N GLY A 251 -22.91 -1.56 30.71
CA GLY A 251 -23.75 -0.35 30.65
C GLY A 251 -23.24 0.87 31.44
N GLY A 252 -22.14 0.73 32.17
CA GLY A 252 -21.41 1.88 32.72
C GLY A 252 -20.45 2.56 31.73
N SER A 253 -20.27 1.98 30.53
CA SER A 253 -19.34 2.45 29.50
C SER A 253 -20.06 3.25 28.42
N ALA A 254 -19.46 4.38 28.01
CA ALA A 254 -19.90 5.13 26.85
C ALA A 254 -19.90 4.25 25.58
N GLU A 255 -18.87 3.43 25.38
CA GLU A 255 -18.72 2.57 24.20
C GLU A 255 -19.86 1.56 24.05
N ALA A 256 -20.33 0.99 25.16
CA ALA A 256 -21.41 0.01 25.10
C ALA A 256 -22.72 0.65 24.62
N HIS A 257 -23.06 1.81 25.17
CA HIS A 257 -24.22 2.59 24.74
C HIS A 257 -24.10 3.10 23.30
N GLY A 258 -22.92 3.58 22.90
CA GLY A 258 -22.65 4.03 21.54
C GLY A 258 -22.79 2.91 20.50
N ALA A 259 -22.29 1.71 20.81
CA ALA A 259 -22.39 0.53 19.93
C ALA A 259 -23.84 0.05 19.76
N VAL A 260 -24.63 0.01 20.84
CA VAL A 260 -26.06 -0.34 20.75
C VAL A 260 -26.80 0.70 19.91
N SER A 261 -26.63 1.98 20.23
CA SER A 261 -27.29 3.08 19.53
C SER A 261 -27.02 3.09 18.01
N ARG A 262 -25.79 2.78 17.60
CA ARG A 262 -25.37 2.79 16.18
C ARG A 262 -26.28 1.96 15.27
N TYR A 263 -26.69 0.78 15.72
CA TYR A 263 -27.40 -0.19 14.88
C TYR A 263 -28.92 -0.12 15.03
N MET A 264 -29.42 0.40 16.15
CA MET A 264 -30.87 0.47 16.42
C MET A 264 -31.62 1.26 15.35
N LEU A 265 -31.04 2.36 14.85
CA LEU A 265 -31.69 3.15 13.80
C LEU A 265 -31.78 2.39 12.47
N ASP A 266 -30.74 1.62 12.13
CA ASP A 266 -30.68 0.82 10.90
C ASP A 266 -31.66 -0.37 10.94
N LEU A 267 -32.04 -0.83 12.15
CA LEU A 267 -33.00 -1.91 12.38
C LEU A 267 -34.45 -1.42 12.54
N ASP A 268 -34.74 -0.12 12.31
CA ASP A 268 -36.02 0.53 12.64
C ASP A 268 -36.55 0.17 14.05
N MET A 269 -35.65 0.11 15.03
CA MET A 269 -36.03 0.00 16.44
C MET A 269 -36.56 1.34 16.96
N PRO A 270 -37.26 1.37 18.12
CA PRO A 270 -37.85 2.60 18.66
C PRO A 270 -36.84 3.76 18.73
N LEU A 271 -37.15 4.88 18.07
CA LEU A 271 -36.26 6.04 17.98
C LEU A 271 -35.87 6.59 19.35
N ASP A 272 -36.81 6.62 20.29
CA ASP A 272 -36.56 7.13 21.64
C ASP A 272 -35.53 6.29 22.41
N GLU A 273 -35.57 4.97 22.28
CA GLU A 273 -34.61 4.07 22.95
C GLU A 273 -33.20 4.24 22.39
N GLY A 274 -33.07 4.21 21.06
CA GLY A 274 -31.79 4.41 20.39
C GLY A 274 -31.19 5.80 20.66
N MET A 275 -32.03 6.84 20.69
CA MET A 275 -31.63 8.20 21.06
C MET A 275 -31.21 8.28 22.53
N ASN A 276 -31.90 7.60 23.44
CA ASN A 276 -31.52 7.58 24.86
C ASN A 276 -30.15 6.93 25.07
N HIS A 277 -29.84 5.86 24.34
CA HIS A 277 -28.50 5.28 24.36
C HIS A 277 -27.45 6.22 23.76
N ALA A 278 -27.75 6.92 22.66
CA ALA A 278 -26.83 7.91 22.08
C ALA A 278 -26.52 9.05 23.08
N LYS A 279 -27.53 9.59 23.76
CA LYS A 279 -27.37 10.61 24.81
C LYS A 279 -26.55 10.07 25.96
N ARG A 280 -26.87 8.86 26.42
CA ARG A 280 -26.17 8.24 27.54
C ARG A 280 -24.70 8.01 27.24
N SER A 281 -24.38 7.58 26.02
CA SER A 281 -23.02 7.45 25.52
C SER A 281 -22.27 8.78 25.61
N LEU A 282 -22.87 9.86 25.09
CA LEU A 282 -22.28 11.20 25.12
C LEU A 282 -22.07 11.72 26.55
N GLU A 283 -23.07 11.56 27.44
CA GLU A 283 -22.98 11.97 28.86
C GLU A 283 -21.85 11.25 29.61
N LEU A 284 -21.79 9.91 29.49
CA LEU A 284 -20.75 9.11 30.13
C LEU A 284 -19.37 9.50 29.64
N PHE A 285 -19.27 9.79 28.34
CA PHE A 285 -18.03 10.23 27.72
C PHE A 285 -17.57 11.62 28.21
N GLU A 286 -18.47 12.60 28.26
CA GLU A 286 -18.15 13.93 28.77
C GLU A 286 -17.72 13.88 30.25
N LEU A 287 -18.31 12.97 31.02
CA LEU A 287 -17.89 12.70 32.39
C LEU A 287 -16.47 12.10 32.46
N GLU A 288 -16.16 11.12 31.62
CA GLU A 288 -14.81 10.53 31.53
C GLU A 288 -13.76 11.61 31.23
N LEU A 289 -14.02 12.48 30.26
CA LEU A 289 -13.12 13.60 29.91
C LEU A 289 -12.95 14.62 31.04
N GLN A 290 -14.01 14.92 31.77
CA GLN A 290 -13.92 15.80 32.95
C GLN A 290 -13.06 15.17 34.05
N THR A 291 -13.16 13.87 34.26
CA THR A 291 -12.41 13.16 35.30
C THR A 291 -10.93 12.92 34.94
N SER A 292 -10.59 12.83 33.65
CA SER A 292 -9.20 12.63 33.20
C SER A 292 -8.36 13.91 33.15
N GLY A 293 -8.98 15.09 33.33
CA GLY A 293 -8.29 16.38 33.26
C GLY A 293 -7.98 16.86 31.83
N ASP A 294 -8.54 16.21 30.80
CA ASP A 294 -8.30 16.53 29.39
C ASP A 294 -9.20 17.65 28.83
N LEU A 295 -9.80 18.46 29.70
CA LEU A 295 -10.71 19.55 29.35
C LEU A 295 -10.09 20.62 28.42
N THR A 296 -8.77 20.78 28.42
CA THR A 296 -8.05 21.67 27.48
C THR A 296 -8.15 21.18 26.02
N ALA A 297 -8.29 19.88 25.76
CA ALA A 297 -8.54 19.36 24.42
C ALA A 297 -9.95 19.71 23.92
N LEU A 298 -10.96 19.68 24.81
CA LEU A 298 -12.35 20.08 24.52
C LEU A 298 -12.49 21.59 24.28
N SER A 299 -11.79 22.44 25.04
CA SER A 299 -11.86 23.90 24.84
C SER A 299 -11.17 24.34 23.55
N THR A 300 -10.14 23.63 23.11
CA THR A 300 -9.46 23.88 21.82
C THR A 300 -10.34 23.44 20.64
N LEU A 301 -11.13 22.37 20.81
CA LEU A 301 -12.13 21.92 19.83
C LEU A 301 -13.35 22.85 19.70
N ASN A 302 -13.71 23.58 20.76
CA ASN A 302 -14.95 24.38 20.80
C ASN A 302 -14.77 25.88 20.52
N ASN A 303 -13.56 26.47 20.54
CA ASN A 303 -13.42 27.93 20.66
C ASN A 303 -12.62 28.74 19.61
N GLU A 304 -12.17 28.20 18.48
CA GLU A 304 -11.54 29.05 17.44
C GLU A 304 -12.03 28.73 16.01
N THR A 305 -13.26 29.10 15.70
CA THR A 305 -13.87 28.96 14.36
C THR A 305 -13.66 30.17 13.44
N LYS A 306 -12.53 30.88 13.52
CA LYS A 306 -12.33 32.10 12.70
C LYS A 306 -11.00 32.28 11.97
N ASN A 307 -10.00 31.42 12.16
CA ASN A 307 -8.80 31.40 11.31
C ASN A 307 -8.33 29.95 11.22
N MET A 308 -8.27 29.37 10.03
CA MET A 308 -7.80 28.00 9.77
C MET A 308 -6.28 27.91 9.96
N PRO A 309 -5.76 27.14 10.93
CA PRO A 309 -4.36 26.76 10.99
C PRO A 309 -4.19 25.28 10.62
N ALA A 310 -3.58 25.02 9.47
CA ALA A 310 -3.26 23.68 8.99
C ALA A 310 -2.63 22.79 10.07
N GLN A 311 -3.23 21.63 10.27
CA GLN A 311 -2.84 20.48 11.10
C GLN A 311 -3.21 20.55 12.58
N LEU A 312 -4.03 19.58 13.00
CA LEU A 312 -3.94 19.04 14.36
C LEU A 312 -2.82 17.99 14.43
N PRO A 313 -1.96 18.02 15.46
CA PRO A 313 -0.96 16.98 15.66
C PRO A 313 -1.63 15.63 15.95
N TYR A 314 -0.98 14.55 15.50
CA TYR A 314 -1.33 13.15 15.82
C TYR A 314 -1.82 13.02 17.27
N LEU A 315 -3.09 12.64 17.45
CA LEU A 315 -3.60 12.28 18.77
C LEU A 315 -3.00 10.93 19.17
N PRO A 316 -2.36 10.81 20.34
CA PRO A 316 -1.89 9.53 20.86
C PRO A 316 -3.03 8.48 20.84
N PRO A 317 -2.73 7.18 20.61
CA PRO A 317 -3.75 6.13 20.46
C PRO A 317 -4.84 6.13 21.55
N ASP A 318 -4.45 6.43 22.79
CA ASP A 318 -5.35 6.47 23.95
C ASP A 318 -6.35 7.64 23.87
N ARG A 319 -5.97 8.78 23.29
CA ARG A 319 -6.83 9.96 23.08
C ARG A 319 -7.67 9.83 21.80
N ARG A 320 -7.18 9.05 20.83
CA ARG A 320 -7.81 8.81 19.53
C ARG A 320 -9.10 7.99 19.66
N ARG A 321 -9.07 6.89 20.41
CA ARG A 321 -10.28 6.09 20.72
C ARG A 321 -11.36 6.94 21.38
N THR A 322 -10.95 7.77 22.33
CA THR A 322 -11.81 8.70 23.05
C THR A 322 -12.47 9.69 22.08
N PHE A 323 -11.69 10.34 21.21
CA PHE A 323 -12.22 11.24 20.18
C PHE A 323 -13.21 10.56 19.22
N ILE A 324 -12.90 9.35 18.75
CA ILE A 324 -13.75 8.59 17.83
C ILE A 324 -15.13 8.30 18.46
N LEU A 325 -15.17 7.83 19.71
CA LEU A 325 -16.45 7.51 20.38
C LEU A 325 -17.32 8.76 20.61
N TYR A 326 -16.69 9.91 20.87
CA TYR A 326 -17.35 11.19 20.99
C TYR A 326 -18.07 11.59 19.71
N THR A 327 -17.35 11.58 18.59
CA THR A 327 -17.85 11.99 17.28
C THR A 327 -18.93 11.01 16.82
N TYR A 328 -18.76 9.70 17.01
CA TYR A 328 -19.81 8.71 16.70
C TYR A 328 -21.11 8.95 17.47
N SER A 329 -21.04 9.29 18.77
CA SER A 329 -22.23 9.55 19.59
C SER A 329 -22.99 10.78 19.10
N ARG A 330 -22.28 11.85 18.72
CA ARG A 330 -22.86 13.05 18.10
C ARG A 330 -23.50 12.76 16.75
N HIS A 331 -22.83 11.99 15.90
CA HIS A 331 -23.38 11.58 14.60
C HIS A 331 -24.68 10.79 14.78
N ASN A 332 -24.72 9.80 15.67
CA ASN A 332 -25.94 9.04 15.95
C ASN A 332 -27.09 9.95 16.42
N LEU A 333 -26.82 10.87 17.36
CA LEU A 333 -27.82 11.85 17.80
C LEU A 333 -28.33 12.72 16.64
N ALA A 334 -27.46 13.18 15.76
CA ALA A 334 -27.84 13.96 14.59
C ALA A 334 -28.80 13.17 13.68
N ARG A 335 -28.50 11.90 13.39
CA ARG A 335 -29.37 11.00 12.62
C ARG A 335 -30.76 10.86 13.26
N TYR A 336 -30.83 10.64 14.58
CA TYR A 336 -32.10 10.56 15.31
C TYR A 336 -32.88 11.86 15.25
N TYR A 337 -32.23 13.01 15.47
CA TYR A 337 -32.89 14.31 15.40
C TYR A 337 -33.41 14.63 14.00
N ASN A 338 -32.67 14.28 12.95
CA ASN A 338 -33.14 14.42 11.57
C ASN A 338 -34.38 13.56 11.30
N ARG A 339 -34.41 12.30 11.74
CA ARG A 339 -35.59 11.42 11.65
C ARG A 339 -36.82 11.96 12.38
N LEU A 340 -36.62 12.66 13.49
CA LEU A 340 -37.69 13.29 14.29
C LEU A 340 -38.11 14.67 13.75
N GLY A 341 -37.54 15.15 12.65
CA GLY A 341 -37.79 16.50 12.13
C GLY A 341 -37.20 17.63 12.99
N GLN A 342 -36.30 17.32 13.92
CA GLN A 342 -35.65 18.27 14.83
C GLN A 342 -34.31 18.76 14.26
N HIS A 343 -34.32 19.25 13.01
CA HIS A 343 -33.12 19.56 12.24
C HIS A 343 -32.17 20.57 12.90
N GLY A 344 -32.68 21.55 13.64
CA GLY A 344 -31.85 22.49 14.41
C GLY A 344 -30.95 21.77 15.44
N LYS A 345 -31.51 20.79 16.16
CA LYS A 345 -30.73 19.98 17.10
C LYS A 345 -29.76 19.04 16.40
N ALA A 346 -30.10 18.55 15.21
CA ALA A 346 -29.17 17.76 14.41
C ALA A 346 -27.93 18.59 14.05
N LEU A 347 -28.13 19.85 13.62
CA LEU A 347 -27.04 20.80 13.34
C LEU A 347 -26.19 21.09 14.59
N ASP A 348 -26.80 21.27 15.76
CA ASP A 348 -26.07 21.47 17.03
C ASP A 348 -25.14 20.30 17.38
N MET A 349 -25.48 19.07 16.94
CA MET A 349 -24.65 17.89 17.18
C MET A 349 -23.44 17.82 16.26
N VAL A 350 -23.60 18.16 14.96
CA VAL A 350 -22.55 18.01 13.93
C VAL A 350 -21.65 19.25 13.79
N THR A 351 -22.17 20.45 14.05
CA THR A 351 -21.42 21.71 13.84
C THR A 351 -20.11 21.76 14.62
N PRO A 352 -20.04 21.33 15.91
CA PRO A 352 -18.78 21.31 16.65
C PRO A 352 -17.74 20.32 16.11
N VAL A 353 -18.13 19.36 15.26
CA VAL A 353 -17.22 18.41 14.62
C VAL A 353 -16.75 18.94 13.26
N ILE A 354 -17.67 19.51 12.47
CA ILE A 354 -17.36 20.07 11.14
C ILE A 354 -16.47 21.33 11.23
N GLY A 355 -16.55 22.09 12.33
CA GLY A 355 -15.75 23.30 12.55
C GLY A 355 -14.31 23.04 12.99
N VAL A 356 -13.93 21.78 13.22
CA VAL A 356 -12.57 21.35 13.51
C VAL A 356 -11.97 20.92 12.18
N GLU A 357 -10.72 21.30 11.89
CA GLU A 357 -10.04 20.90 10.64
C GLU A 357 -10.26 19.42 10.33
N PRO A 358 -10.33 19.03 9.04
CA PRO A 358 -10.57 17.65 8.67
C PRO A 358 -9.55 16.76 9.37
N PHE A 359 -10.05 15.97 10.33
CA PHE A 359 -9.24 15.08 11.13
C PHE A 359 -8.68 14.00 10.22
N THR A 360 -7.36 14.03 10.16
CA THR A 360 -6.35 13.05 9.74
C THR A 360 -6.47 12.39 8.37
N LEU A 361 -5.28 12.15 7.84
CA LEU A 361 -4.92 11.32 6.70
C LEU A 361 -5.40 9.86 6.87
N ARG A 362 -6.58 9.55 7.43
CA ARG A 362 -7.01 8.18 7.74
C ARG A 362 -8.48 7.92 7.40
N GLU A 363 -8.71 6.85 6.64
CA GLU A 363 -10.03 6.35 6.20
C GLU A 363 -11.13 6.29 7.29
N ASP A 364 -10.78 5.98 8.54
CA ASP A 364 -11.72 5.73 9.65
C ASP A 364 -12.19 7.00 10.38
N GLU A 365 -11.67 8.17 10.01
CA GLU A 365 -11.92 9.47 10.65
C GLU A 365 -12.61 10.49 9.73
N SER A 366 -13.20 10.02 8.62
CA SER A 366 -13.86 10.89 7.65
C SER A 366 -14.97 11.78 8.24
N LEU A 367 -15.04 13.03 7.76
CA LEU A 367 -16.12 13.97 8.05
C LEU A 367 -17.41 13.70 7.24
N ALA A 368 -17.37 12.86 6.20
CA ALA A 368 -18.51 12.56 5.33
C ALA A 368 -19.82 12.23 6.09
N PRO A 369 -19.85 11.38 7.14
CA PRO A 369 -21.07 11.14 7.91
C PRO A 369 -21.66 12.40 8.56
N PHE A 370 -20.84 13.30 9.09
CA PHE A 370 -21.31 14.53 9.74
C PHE A 370 -21.83 15.54 8.72
N LEU A 371 -21.12 15.67 7.61
CA LEU A 371 -21.48 16.53 6.48
C LEU A 371 -22.79 16.05 5.83
N LEU A 372 -22.97 14.74 5.67
CA LEU A 372 -24.22 14.14 5.20
C LEU A 372 -25.39 14.51 6.12
N GLU A 373 -25.23 14.37 7.44
CA GLU A 373 -26.28 14.70 8.40
C GLU A 373 -26.57 16.20 8.49
N ALA A 374 -25.55 17.07 8.32
CA ALA A 374 -25.75 18.50 8.15
C ALA A 374 -26.55 18.82 6.88
N GLY A 375 -26.21 18.18 5.76
CA GLY A 375 -26.95 18.27 4.50
C GLY A 375 -28.41 17.84 4.64
N ASN A 376 -28.65 16.69 5.28
CA ASN A 376 -30.00 16.19 5.60
C ASN A 376 -30.79 17.18 6.47
N ALA A 377 -30.16 17.80 7.47
CA ALA A 377 -30.79 18.79 8.32
C ALA A 377 -31.17 20.07 7.57
N HIS A 378 -30.29 20.56 6.68
CA HIS A 378 -30.58 21.71 5.84
C HIS A 378 -31.70 21.42 4.82
N LEU A 379 -31.72 20.21 4.24
CA LEU A 379 -32.83 19.75 3.39
C LEU A 379 -34.15 19.79 4.15
N GLY A 380 -34.19 19.23 5.35
CA GLY A 380 -35.39 19.21 6.20
C GLY A 380 -35.87 20.61 6.61
N ASN A 381 -34.97 21.58 6.71
CA ASN A 381 -35.28 22.99 6.93
C ASN A 381 -35.68 23.76 5.65
N GLY A 382 -35.69 23.10 4.49
CA GLY A 382 -35.99 23.74 3.20
C GLY A 382 -34.87 24.62 2.64
N ASN A 383 -33.65 24.52 3.16
CA ASN A 383 -32.48 25.28 2.69
C ASN A 383 -31.65 24.44 1.71
N GLN A 384 -32.07 24.41 0.45
CA GLN A 384 -31.46 23.59 -0.60
C GLN A 384 -30.01 23.98 -0.92
N GLU A 385 -29.66 25.26 -0.89
CA GLU A 385 -28.28 25.72 -1.17
C GLU A 385 -27.29 25.24 -0.11
N SER A 386 -27.64 25.40 1.18
CA SER A 386 -26.78 24.91 2.26
C SER A 386 -26.73 23.38 2.29
N ALA A 387 -27.85 22.72 1.99
CA ALA A 387 -27.87 21.27 1.83
C ALA A 387 -26.91 20.81 0.73
N TYR A 388 -26.99 21.43 -0.45
CA TYR A 388 -26.12 21.13 -1.58
C TYR A 388 -24.65 21.27 -1.19
N ARG A 389 -24.27 22.39 -0.56
CA ARG A 389 -22.90 22.60 -0.06
C ARG A 389 -22.42 21.48 0.83
N PHE A 390 -23.16 21.13 1.88
CA PHE A 390 -22.71 20.11 2.83
C PHE A 390 -22.68 18.71 2.22
N LEU A 391 -23.63 18.38 1.35
CA LEU A 391 -23.63 17.11 0.63
C LEU A 391 -22.47 17.03 -0.37
N LEU A 392 -22.13 18.13 -1.04
CA LEU A 392 -21.00 18.21 -1.94
C LEU A 392 -19.69 18.00 -1.17
N TRP A 393 -19.53 18.63 -0.01
CA TRP A 393 -18.40 18.37 0.89
C TRP A 393 -18.36 16.92 1.39
N ALA A 394 -19.49 16.32 1.73
CA ALA A 394 -19.55 14.92 2.15
C ALA A 394 -19.08 13.97 1.04
N ALA A 395 -19.52 14.23 -0.19
CA ALA A 395 -19.11 13.46 -1.35
C ALA A 395 -17.63 13.69 -1.68
N PHE A 396 -17.14 14.94 -1.64
CA PHE A 396 -15.76 15.29 -1.89
C PHE A 396 -14.78 14.66 -0.91
N VAL A 397 -14.98 14.86 0.40
CA VAL A 397 -14.13 14.26 1.44
C VAL A 397 -14.13 12.73 1.31
N GLY A 398 -15.28 12.15 0.98
CA GLY A 398 -15.42 10.72 0.78
C GLY A 398 -15.39 9.94 2.09
N ASP A 399 -15.80 8.69 2.06
CA ASP A 399 -15.47 7.74 3.11
C ASP A 399 -15.05 6.39 2.53
N SER A 400 -14.27 5.68 3.33
CA SER A 400 -13.68 4.40 3.03
C SER A 400 -14.58 3.44 2.25
N ALA A 401 -15.85 3.30 2.65
CA ALA A 401 -16.76 2.26 2.13
C ALA A 401 -17.84 2.87 1.23
N ASP A 402 -17.64 4.12 0.81
CA ASP A 402 -18.61 4.97 0.12
C ASP A 402 -20.01 4.99 0.76
N ARG A 403 -20.07 4.73 2.08
CA ARG A 403 -21.34 4.53 2.78
C ARG A 403 -22.11 5.83 2.90
N TYR A 404 -21.42 6.91 3.21
CA TYR A 404 -21.99 8.24 3.45
C TYR A 404 -21.80 9.15 2.24
N SER A 405 -20.64 9.09 1.59
CA SER A 405 -20.37 9.83 0.36
C SER A 405 -21.26 9.40 -0.80
N GLY A 406 -21.51 8.10 -0.98
CA GLY A 406 -22.43 7.59 -2.00
C GLY A 406 -23.87 8.06 -1.78
N GLN A 407 -24.34 8.05 -0.53
CA GLN A 407 -25.64 8.63 -0.16
C GLN A 407 -25.70 10.14 -0.42
N ALA A 408 -24.61 10.87 -0.15
CA ALA A 408 -24.53 12.29 -0.45
C ALA A 408 -24.59 12.55 -1.96
N ALA A 409 -23.84 11.78 -2.76
CA ALA A 409 -23.84 11.85 -4.21
C ALA A 409 -25.23 11.58 -4.81
N GLU A 410 -25.97 10.58 -4.31
CA GLU A 410 -27.36 10.31 -4.76
C GLU A 410 -28.30 11.49 -4.47
N LYS A 411 -28.12 12.16 -3.32
CA LYS A 411 -28.92 13.34 -2.95
C LYS A 411 -28.54 14.57 -3.78
N LEU A 412 -27.27 14.75 -4.11
CA LEU A 412 -26.80 15.84 -4.97
C LEU A 412 -27.48 15.78 -6.34
N LYS A 413 -27.51 14.61 -6.98
CA LYS A 413 -28.21 14.43 -8.28
C LYS A 413 -29.66 14.91 -8.25
N LYS A 414 -30.38 14.63 -7.15
CA LYS A 414 -31.77 15.08 -6.98
C LYS A 414 -31.87 16.60 -6.75
N LEU A 415 -30.90 17.19 -6.05
CA LEU A 415 -30.84 18.62 -5.78
C LEU A 415 -30.45 19.46 -6.99
N GLU A 416 -29.51 18.99 -7.82
CA GLU A 416 -29.04 19.68 -9.02
C GLU A 416 -30.18 19.95 -9.99
N ASN A 417 -31.11 18.99 -10.15
CA ASN A 417 -32.31 19.18 -10.96
C ASN A 417 -33.28 20.25 -10.40
N SER A 418 -33.19 20.56 -9.11
CA SER A 418 -34.05 21.54 -8.45
C SER A 418 -33.39 22.91 -8.27
N LEU A 419 -32.06 22.94 -8.19
CA LEU A 419 -31.26 24.15 -8.11
C LEU A 419 -30.97 24.64 -9.54
N GLY A 420 -30.86 25.96 -9.73
CA GLY A 420 -30.39 26.49 -11.02
C GLY A 420 -28.91 26.18 -11.24
N ALA A 421 -28.50 26.04 -12.50
CA ALA A 421 -27.10 25.78 -12.87
C ALA A 421 -26.12 26.81 -12.27
N GLU A 422 -26.50 28.09 -12.19
CA GLU A 422 -25.67 29.14 -11.57
C GLU A 422 -25.42 28.89 -10.07
N SER A 423 -26.43 28.44 -9.32
CA SER A 423 -26.30 28.14 -7.89
C SER A 423 -25.41 26.92 -7.66
N VAL A 424 -25.55 25.90 -8.51
CA VAL A 424 -24.68 24.71 -8.51
C VAL A 424 -23.24 25.12 -8.77
N GLN A 425 -22.99 25.87 -9.84
CA GLN A 425 -21.65 26.36 -10.19
C GLN A 425 -21.05 27.21 -9.06
N TYR A 426 -21.83 28.07 -8.43
CA TYR A 426 -21.37 28.90 -7.33
C TYR A 426 -20.91 28.05 -6.14
N GLU A 427 -21.68 27.04 -5.71
CA GLU A 427 -21.29 26.19 -4.58
C GLU A 427 -20.10 25.27 -4.92
N VAL A 428 -20.04 24.73 -6.14
CA VAL A 428 -18.86 23.99 -6.62
C VAL A 428 -17.61 24.86 -6.57
N SER A 429 -17.67 26.09 -7.10
CA SER A 429 -16.53 27.02 -7.13
C SER A 429 -15.95 27.37 -5.75
N ARG A 430 -16.74 27.22 -4.69
CA ARG A 430 -16.31 27.46 -3.30
C ARG A 430 -15.67 26.25 -2.64
N MET A 431 -15.80 25.08 -3.24
CA MET A 431 -15.13 23.86 -2.82
C MET A 431 -13.84 23.60 -3.55
N LEU A 432 -13.76 24.07 -4.80
CA LEU A 432 -12.55 23.90 -5.59
C LEU A 432 -11.36 24.48 -4.82
N PRO A 433 -10.19 23.81 -4.87
CA PRO A 433 -8.96 24.42 -4.44
C PRO A 433 -8.84 25.78 -5.11
N SER A 434 -8.27 26.74 -4.41
CA SER A 434 -7.97 28.02 -5.05
C SER A 434 -7.11 27.76 -6.30
N ALA A 435 -7.17 28.63 -7.31
CA ALA A 435 -6.25 28.53 -8.47
C ALA A 435 -4.76 28.61 -8.06
N SER A 436 -4.47 29.02 -6.81
CA SER A 436 -3.14 28.97 -6.21
C SER A 436 -2.77 27.62 -5.57
N GLU A 437 -3.70 26.67 -5.50
CA GLU A 437 -3.52 25.31 -4.97
C GLU A 437 -3.57 24.26 -6.09
N VAL A 438 -4.43 24.39 -7.11
CA VAL A 438 -4.38 23.52 -8.29
C VAL A 438 -4.63 24.37 -9.52
N SER A 439 -3.79 24.23 -10.54
CA SER A 439 -3.81 25.11 -11.71
C SER A 439 -5.05 24.84 -12.59
N THR A 440 -5.48 23.58 -12.70
CA THR A 440 -6.65 23.11 -13.45
C THR A 440 -7.13 21.79 -12.86
N ILE A 441 -8.44 21.62 -12.76
CA ILE A 441 -9.02 20.39 -12.21
C ILE A 441 -9.19 19.39 -13.35
N PRO A 442 -8.66 18.16 -13.23
CA PRO A 442 -8.94 17.11 -14.20
C PRO A 442 -10.43 16.81 -14.27
N VAL A 443 -10.93 16.44 -15.45
CA VAL A 443 -12.32 16.05 -15.65
C VAL A 443 -12.35 14.78 -16.48
N PHE A 444 -12.98 13.72 -15.97
CA PHE A 444 -13.15 12.48 -16.70
C PHE A 444 -14.61 12.20 -17.05
N THR A 445 -14.88 11.82 -18.30
CA THR A 445 -16.16 11.27 -18.74
C THR A 445 -16.13 9.75 -18.66
N ASP A 446 -17.08 9.18 -17.92
CA ASP A 446 -17.22 7.73 -17.81
C ASP A 446 -17.92 7.17 -19.08
N LEU A 447 -17.15 6.47 -19.90
CA LEU A 447 -17.61 5.84 -21.13
C LEU A 447 -18.03 4.38 -20.93
N SER A 448 -17.94 3.85 -19.72
CA SER A 448 -18.01 2.40 -19.45
C SER A 448 -19.28 1.75 -19.98
N ILE A 449 -20.43 2.44 -19.85
CA ILE A 449 -21.73 1.96 -20.36
C ILE A 449 -21.76 2.01 -21.89
N SER A 450 -21.31 3.11 -22.48
CA SER A 450 -21.39 3.36 -23.93
C SER A 450 -20.49 2.43 -24.75
N THR A 451 -19.37 2.01 -24.17
CA THR A 451 -18.44 1.03 -24.76
C THR A 451 -18.75 -0.41 -24.37
N GLU A 452 -19.73 -0.62 -23.48
CA GLU A 452 -20.07 -1.91 -22.89
C GLU A 452 -18.94 -2.62 -22.12
N ILE A 453 -17.81 -1.94 -21.85
CA ILE A 453 -16.66 -2.51 -21.13
C ILE A 453 -17.00 -2.93 -19.70
N TYR A 454 -18.05 -2.33 -19.10
CA TYR A 454 -18.58 -2.71 -17.79
C TYR A 454 -19.04 -4.17 -17.70
N ARG A 455 -19.28 -4.84 -18.84
CA ARG A 455 -19.63 -6.26 -18.91
C ARG A 455 -18.41 -7.17 -18.81
N GLN A 456 -17.21 -6.63 -18.97
CA GLN A 456 -15.96 -7.37 -18.81
C GLN A 456 -15.57 -7.38 -17.33
N HIS A 457 -15.17 -8.54 -16.84
CA HIS A 457 -14.77 -8.76 -15.45
C HIS A 457 -13.33 -9.24 -15.44
N ALA A 458 -12.42 -8.34 -15.07
CA ALA A 458 -10.98 -8.60 -15.13
C ALA A 458 -10.28 -8.01 -13.90
N ALA A 459 -9.09 -8.50 -13.61
CA ALA A 459 -8.24 -7.94 -12.55
C ALA A 459 -7.19 -6.98 -13.12
N ARG A 460 -6.66 -7.24 -14.33
CA ARG A 460 -5.55 -6.48 -14.93
C ARG A 460 -5.93 -5.90 -16.29
N VAL A 461 -5.24 -4.84 -16.66
CA VAL A 461 -5.39 -4.15 -17.93
C VAL A 461 -4.04 -3.73 -18.49
N CYS A 462 -3.86 -3.89 -19.79
CA CYS A 462 -2.73 -3.40 -20.56
C CYS A 462 -3.28 -2.64 -21.77
N TRP A 463 -2.74 -1.44 -22.03
CA TRP A 463 -2.87 -0.78 -23.32
C TRP A 463 -1.82 -1.35 -24.27
N VAL A 464 -2.19 -1.60 -25.52
CA VAL A 464 -1.32 -2.18 -26.55
C VAL A 464 -1.83 -1.76 -27.92
N ASP A 465 -0.98 -1.32 -28.84
CA ASP A 465 -1.37 -1.09 -30.24
C ASP A 465 -1.13 -2.36 -31.05
N VAL A 466 -2.14 -3.24 -31.13
CA VAL A 466 -1.99 -4.59 -31.70
C VAL A 466 -1.92 -4.56 -33.22
N ASN A 467 -2.40 -3.50 -33.87
CA ASN A 467 -2.51 -3.44 -35.32
C ASN A 467 -1.68 -2.30 -35.95
N SER A 468 -0.93 -1.55 -35.13
CA SER A 468 -0.08 -0.42 -35.49
C SER A 468 -0.83 0.69 -36.24
N ASP A 469 -2.06 0.99 -35.79
CA ASP A 469 -2.88 2.07 -36.34
C ASP A 469 -2.83 3.37 -35.52
N ASN A 470 -1.98 3.41 -34.48
CA ASN A 470 -1.85 4.50 -33.52
C ASN A 470 -3.11 4.75 -32.70
N ALA A 471 -4.01 3.77 -32.58
CA ALA A 471 -5.16 3.80 -31.68
C ALA A 471 -5.04 2.65 -30.67
N PRO A 472 -4.45 2.88 -29.49
CA PRO A 472 -4.22 1.84 -28.49
C PRO A 472 -5.48 1.02 -28.19
N ASP A 473 -5.31 -0.31 -28.15
CA ASP A 473 -6.32 -1.31 -27.82
C ASP A 473 -6.27 -1.66 -26.32
N ILE A 474 -7.35 -2.25 -25.81
CA ILE A 474 -7.42 -2.72 -24.41
C ILE A 474 -7.26 -4.24 -24.36
N LEU A 475 -6.28 -4.70 -23.60
CA LEU A 475 -6.07 -6.10 -23.25
C LEU A 475 -6.38 -6.33 -21.77
N LEU A 476 -7.39 -7.15 -21.48
CA LEU A 476 -7.80 -7.52 -20.12
C LEU A 476 -7.28 -8.91 -19.73
N ASP A 477 -6.69 -9.00 -18.54
CA ASP A 477 -6.07 -10.22 -17.96
C ASP A 477 -5.11 -10.97 -18.91
N GLY A 478 -4.61 -10.32 -19.97
CA GLY A 478 -3.78 -10.95 -21.00
C GLY A 478 -4.52 -11.94 -21.92
N SER A 479 -5.86 -11.96 -21.91
CA SER A 479 -6.63 -12.95 -22.68
C SER A 479 -7.91 -12.43 -23.34
N THR A 480 -8.33 -11.20 -23.06
CA THR A 480 -9.48 -10.56 -23.72
C THR A 480 -9.04 -9.29 -24.41
N LEU A 481 -9.12 -9.28 -25.74
CA LEU A 481 -8.70 -8.16 -26.58
C LEU A 481 -9.92 -7.37 -27.05
N LEU A 482 -9.96 -6.09 -26.71
CA LEU A 482 -10.93 -5.12 -27.19
C LEU A 482 -10.20 -4.15 -28.12
N MET A 483 -10.41 -4.30 -29.44
CA MET A 483 -9.75 -3.42 -30.42
C MET A 483 -10.46 -2.06 -30.51
N ASN A 484 -9.68 -0.99 -30.59
CA ASN A 484 -10.13 0.38 -30.73
C ASN A 484 -10.44 0.70 -32.21
N GLU A 485 -11.72 0.75 -32.55
CA GLU A 485 -12.20 1.09 -33.90
C GLU A 485 -12.71 2.54 -33.93
N LEU A 486 -11.78 3.52 -33.83
CA LEU A 486 -12.06 4.97 -33.80
C LEU A 486 -12.85 5.41 -32.55
N GLY A 487 -12.29 5.13 -31.38
CA GLY A 487 -12.86 5.44 -30.07
C GLY A 487 -14.01 4.50 -29.67
N ARG A 488 -14.16 3.37 -30.35
CA ARG A 488 -15.14 2.32 -30.05
C ARG A 488 -14.47 0.99 -29.88
N PHE A 489 -14.63 0.39 -28.71
CA PHE A 489 -14.01 -0.89 -28.41
C PHE A 489 -14.85 -2.07 -28.89
N ARG A 490 -14.23 -2.96 -29.65
CA ARG A 490 -14.87 -4.18 -30.15
C ARG A 490 -14.08 -5.42 -29.75
N ASP A 491 -14.77 -6.34 -29.09
CA ASP A 491 -14.18 -7.64 -28.71
C ASP A 491 -13.71 -8.40 -29.97
N ARG A 492 -12.43 -8.72 -29.97
CA ARG A 492 -11.69 -9.43 -31.02
C ARG A 492 -10.93 -10.63 -30.49
N THR A 493 -11.27 -11.07 -29.28
CA THR A 493 -10.58 -12.15 -28.59
C THR A 493 -10.53 -13.43 -29.42
N LYS A 494 -11.64 -13.81 -30.07
CA LYS A 494 -11.72 -15.05 -30.85
C LYS A 494 -10.88 -15.01 -32.12
N GLU A 495 -10.79 -13.85 -32.76
CA GLU A 495 -10.04 -13.63 -33.99
C GLU A 495 -8.54 -13.46 -33.73
N SER A 496 -8.18 -12.96 -32.54
CA SER A 496 -6.79 -12.63 -32.18
C SER A 496 -5.87 -13.85 -32.03
N GLY A 497 -6.39 -15.04 -31.72
CA GLY A 497 -5.56 -16.22 -31.41
C GLY A 497 -5.10 -16.31 -29.95
N LEU A 498 -5.45 -15.34 -29.10
CA LEU A 498 -5.23 -15.41 -27.65
C LEU A 498 -5.95 -16.62 -27.03
N GLN A 499 -5.35 -17.17 -25.97
CA GLN A 499 -5.90 -18.29 -25.21
C GLN A 499 -6.39 -17.79 -23.84
N ALA A 500 -7.46 -18.40 -23.34
CA ALA A 500 -7.92 -18.15 -21.98
C ALA A 500 -6.90 -18.66 -20.94
N GLY A 501 -7.03 -18.16 -19.70
CA GLY A 501 -6.25 -18.66 -18.56
C GLY A 501 -4.99 -17.85 -18.24
N SER A 502 -4.96 -16.58 -18.61
CA SER A 502 -3.94 -15.62 -18.19
C SER A 502 -4.45 -14.80 -16.99
N ALA A 503 -3.53 -14.28 -16.17
CA ALA A 503 -3.80 -13.45 -15.00
C ALA A 503 -3.34 -11.98 -15.18
N GLY A 504 -2.72 -11.65 -16.31
CA GLY A 504 -2.23 -10.33 -16.68
C GLY A 504 -1.24 -10.42 -17.84
N ALA A 505 -0.87 -9.29 -18.42
CA ALA A 505 0.11 -9.24 -19.49
C ALA A 505 0.86 -7.91 -19.52
N VAL A 506 2.04 -7.93 -20.12
CA VAL A 506 2.83 -6.76 -20.49
C VAL A 506 3.16 -6.80 -21.97
N ALA A 507 3.28 -5.64 -22.60
CA ALA A 507 3.48 -5.48 -24.03
C ALA A 507 4.85 -4.87 -24.37
N GLY A 508 5.38 -5.24 -25.53
CA GLY A 508 6.63 -4.76 -26.12
C GLY A 508 7.02 -5.62 -27.33
N ASP A 509 7.86 -5.10 -28.22
CA ASP A 509 8.30 -5.79 -29.44
C ASP A 509 9.41 -6.81 -29.10
N LEU A 510 9.01 -8.07 -28.92
CA LEU A 510 9.87 -9.16 -28.43
C LEU A 510 10.70 -9.78 -29.55
N ASP A 511 10.29 -9.70 -30.81
CA ASP A 511 11.05 -10.22 -31.95
C ASP A 511 11.69 -9.14 -32.86
N ASN A 512 11.57 -7.87 -32.44
CA ASN A 512 12.10 -6.67 -33.08
C ASN A 512 11.55 -6.41 -34.50
N ASP A 513 10.37 -6.91 -34.84
CA ASP A 513 9.77 -6.74 -36.16
C ASP A 513 9.06 -5.37 -36.33
N GLY A 514 8.59 -4.79 -35.24
CA GLY A 514 7.92 -3.49 -35.16
C GLY A 514 6.47 -3.56 -34.66
N ASP A 515 5.91 -4.76 -34.47
CA ASP A 515 4.59 -4.95 -33.87
C ASP A 515 4.74 -5.17 -32.35
N GLU A 516 3.78 -4.71 -31.54
CA GLU A 516 3.81 -4.99 -30.10
C GLU A 516 3.42 -6.46 -29.82
N ASP A 517 4.32 -7.20 -29.19
CA ASP A 517 4.12 -8.56 -28.70
C ASP A 517 3.66 -8.57 -27.24
N LEU A 518 3.27 -9.74 -26.73
CA LEU A 518 2.78 -9.88 -25.35
C LEU A 518 3.51 -10.97 -24.58
N TYR A 519 3.85 -10.67 -23.33
CA TYR A 519 4.08 -11.69 -22.31
C TYR A 519 2.87 -11.78 -21.40
N ALA A 520 2.16 -12.91 -21.43
CA ALA A 520 0.97 -13.18 -20.63
C ALA A 520 1.26 -14.28 -19.62
N PHE A 521 1.17 -13.99 -18.32
CA PHE A 521 1.44 -14.98 -17.28
C PHE A 521 0.18 -15.73 -16.87
N GLY A 522 0.35 -17.03 -16.64
CA GLY A 522 -0.74 -17.98 -16.46
C GLY A 522 -1.47 -17.83 -15.12
N SER A 523 -2.78 -18.05 -15.15
CA SER A 523 -3.60 -18.10 -13.94
C SER A 523 -3.61 -19.51 -13.34
N GLY A 524 -3.18 -19.63 -12.07
CA GLY A 524 -3.28 -20.85 -11.29
C GLY A 524 -2.34 -21.98 -11.74
N ARG A 525 -2.76 -22.81 -12.70
CA ARG A 525 -1.94 -23.93 -13.26
C ARG A 525 -1.73 -23.82 -14.77
N GLU A 526 -2.30 -22.80 -15.39
CA GLU A 526 -2.07 -22.53 -16.80
C GLU A 526 -0.63 -22.04 -16.99
N PRO A 527 0.03 -22.37 -18.12
CA PRO A 527 1.39 -21.90 -18.38
C PRO A 527 1.39 -20.43 -18.80
N ASP A 528 2.49 -19.75 -18.52
CA ASP A 528 2.80 -18.46 -19.13
C ASP A 528 2.98 -18.63 -20.65
N ARG A 529 2.70 -17.56 -21.40
CA ARG A 529 2.73 -17.56 -22.86
C ARG A 529 3.38 -16.28 -23.37
N ILE A 530 4.32 -16.45 -24.29
CA ILE A 530 4.85 -15.38 -25.13
C ILE A 530 4.06 -15.43 -26.44
N TYR A 531 3.36 -14.34 -26.73
CA TYR A 531 2.57 -14.18 -27.94
C TYR A 531 3.30 -13.25 -28.90
N ILE A 532 3.60 -13.76 -30.09
CA ILE A 532 4.18 -12.96 -31.18
C ILE A 532 3.05 -12.45 -32.06
N ASN A 533 2.92 -11.14 -32.14
CA ASN A 533 1.98 -10.44 -32.98
C ASN A 533 2.41 -10.53 -34.45
N ASN A 534 1.44 -10.60 -35.34
CA ASN A 534 1.64 -10.71 -36.77
C ASN A 534 0.57 -9.83 -37.45
N GLY A 535 0.63 -8.52 -37.19
CA GLY A 535 -0.34 -7.53 -37.68
C GLY A 535 -1.78 -7.79 -37.26
N GLY A 536 -2.04 -8.00 -35.96
CA GLY A 536 -3.40 -8.16 -35.41
C GLY A 536 -3.74 -9.56 -34.91
N THR A 537 -2.85 -10.53 -35.09
CA THR A 537 -3.07 -11.93 -34.68
C THR A 537 -1.83 -12.52 -34.03
N PHE A 538 -2.03 -13.35 -33.02
CA PHE A 538 -0.97 -13.84 -32.16
C PHE A 538 -0.64 -15.32 -32.42
N GLY A 539 0.63 -15.58 -32.69
CA GLY A 539 1.26 -16.90 -32.56
C GLY A 539 1.85 -17.08 -31.16
N ILE A 540 2.16 -18.31 -30.76
CA ILE A 540 2.86 -18.58 -29.49
C ILE A 540 4.32 -18.90 -29.79
N ALA A 541 5.25 -18.20 -29.14
CA ALA A 541 6.68 -18.43 -29.30
C ALA A 541 7.14 -19.76 -28.72
N SER A 542 8.30 -20.25 -29.18
CA SER A 542 9.01 -21.35 -28.52
C SER A 542 9.82 -20.83 -27.32
N GLY A 543 9.90 -21.62 -26.25
CA GLY A 543 10.68 -21.25 -25.06
C GLY A 543 9.89 -20.53 -23.96
N ASN A 544 8.55 -20.64 -23.96
CA ASN A 544 7.71 -20.14 -22.86
C ASN A 544 8.21 -20.60 -21.48
N ASN A 545 7.93 -19.78 -20.46
CA ASN A 545 8.24 -20.14 -19.08
C ASN A 545 7.60 -21.49 -18.74
N SER A 546 8.42 -22.41 -18.24
CA SER A 546 8.03 -23.77 -17.88
C SER A 546 8.40 -24.11 -16.44
N ASP A 547 8.60 -23.10 -15.58
CA ASP A 547 8.95 -23.28 -14.17
C ASP A 547 7.77 -23.88 -13.34
N GLY A 548 6.54 -23.77 -13.85
CA GLY A 548 5.32 -24.27 -13.22
C GLY A 548 4.88 -23.49 -11.98
N ARG A 549 5.36 -22.24 -11.83
CA ARG A 549 5.06 -21.34 -10.71
C ARG A 549 3.90 -20.40 -11.08
N SER A 550 3.30 -19.80 -10.05
CA SER A 550 2.27 -18.77 -10.24
C SER A 550 2.94 -17.41 -10.21
N SER A 551 2.66 -16.59 -11.22
CA SER A 551 3.20 -15.23 -11.35
C SER A 551 2.08 -14.21 -11.18
N GLU A 552 2.41 -13.03 -10.64
CA GLU A 552 1.46 -11.92 -10.45
C GLU A 552 1.96 -10.60 -11.05
N GLY A 553 3.20 -10.56 -11.53
CA GLY A 553 3.80 -9.41 -12.18
C GLY A 553 4.95 -9.80 -13.10
N ALA A 554 5.19 -8.99 -14.12
CA ALA A 554 6.30 -9.13 -15.05
C ALA A 554 6.68 -7.76 -15.60
N ALA A 555 7.88 -7.63 -16.14
CA ALA A 555 8.33 -6.46 -16.87
C ALA A 555 9.26 -6.86 -18.01
N LEU A 556 9.28 -6.05 -19.07
CA LEU A 556 10.17 -6.20 -20.21
C LEU A 556 11.30 -5.18 -20.13
N LEU A 557 12.53 -5.62 -20.32
CA LEU A 557 13.71 -4.76 -20.39
C LEU A 557 14.87 -5.52 -21.05
N ASP A 558 15.80 -4.80 -21.67
CA ASP A 558 17.04 -5.37 -22.22
C ASP A 558 18.06 -5.55 -21.10
N ILE A 559 18.17 -6.76 -20.55
CA ILE A 559 18.95 -7.03 -19.34
C ILE A 559 20.43 -7.15 -19.66
N ASP A 560 20.77 -7.83 -20.75
CA ASP A 560 22.16 -8.12 -21.12
C ASP A 560 22.76 -7.15 -22.16
N GLY A 561 21.97 -6.18 -22.64
CA GLY A 561 22.42 -5.08 -23.48
C GLY A 561 22.61 -5.48 -24.94
N ASP A 562 21.90 -6.51 -25.40
CA ASP A 562 22.01 -7.07 -26.74
C ASP A 562 21.00 -6.47 -27.75
N GLY A 563 20.10 -5.61 -27.26
CA GLY A 563 19.07 -4.95 -28.05
C GLY A 563 17.79 -5.80 -28.23
N LEU A 564 17.62 -6.88 -27.48
CA LEU A 564 16.40 -7.66 -27.40
C LEU A 564 15.72 -7.44 -26.04
N LEU A 565 14.39 -7.48 -26.01
CA LEU A 565 13.66 -7.44 -24.74
C LEU A 565 13.72 -8.81 -24.06
N ASP A 566 14.21 -8.80 -22.82
CA ASP A 566 14.14 -9.92 -21.87
C ASP A 566 12.92 -9.78 -20.94
N ILE A 567 12.64 -10.83 -20.18
CA ILE A 567 11.44 -10.89 -19.33
C ILE A 567 11.84 -11.23 -17.90
N TYR A 568 11.59 -10.29 -16.98
CA TYR A 568 11.62 -10.53 -15.54
C TYR A 568 10.23 -10.93 -15.06
N ILE A 569 10.15 -11.97 -14.23
CA ILE A 569 8.89 -12.56 -13.76
C ILE A 569 8.89 -12.63 -12.24
N ALA A 570 7.98 -11.89 -11.61
CA ALA A 570 7.74 -11.93 -10.18
C ALA A 570 6.80 -13.10 -9.84
N ASN A 571 7.39 -14.13 -9.24
CA ASN A 571 6.66 -15.33 -8.80
C ASN A 571 6.08 -15.09 -7.41
N PHE A 572 4.84 -15.55 -7.22
CA PHE A 572 4.07 -15.27 -6.02
C PHE A 572 4.24 -16.36 -4.94
N GLU A 573 3.22 -17.20 -4.76
CA GLU A 573 3.20 -18.27 -3.76
C GLU A 573 2.98 -19.63 -4.43
N SER A 574 3.52 -20.67 -3.79
CA SER A 574 3.25 -22.04 -4.19
C SER A 574 1.74 -22.34 -4.11
N PRO A 575 1.12 -22.96 -5.12
CA PRO A 575 -0.29 -23.38 -5.04
C PRO A 575 -0.61 -24.35 -3.89
N THR A 576 0.43 -24.91 -3.24
CA THR A 576 0.31 -25.89 -2.15
C THR A 576 0.69 -25.36 -0.76
N GLY A 577 1.11 -24.09 -0.63
CA GLY A 577 1.45 -23.47 0.67
C GLY A 577 1.80 -21.99 0.61
N ILE A 578 1.95 -21.34 1.78
CA ILE A 578 2.30 -19.90 1.92
C ILE A 578 3.82 -19.68 1.73
N ARG A 579 4.46 -20.47 0.85
CA ARG A 579 5.89 -20.32 0.58
C ARG A 579 6.02 -19.50 -0.69
N ALA A 580 6.72 -18.37 -0.57
CA ALA A 580 7.16 -17.59 -1.70
C ALA A 580 8.00 -18.44 -2.66
N GLU A 581 7.75 -18.28 -3.95
CA GLU A 581 8.51 -18.97 -5.00
C GLU A 581 9.62 -18.05 -5.53
N PRO A 582 10.76 -18.59 -6.00
CA PRO A 582 11.80 -17.75 -6.59
C PRO A 582 11.33 -17.09 -7.88
N ASP A 583 11.70 -15.83 -8.08
CA ASP A 583 11.48 -15.11 -9.33
C ASP A 583 12.24 -15.75 -10.50
N SER A 584 11.73 -15.53 -11.71
CA SER A 584 12.22 -16.16 -12.94
C SER A 584 12.71 -15.10 -13.93
N LEU A 585 13.68 -15.48 -14.75
CA LEU A 585 14.28 -14.65 -15.78
C LEU A 585 14.28 -15.43 -17.10
N LEU A 586 13.66 -14.88 -18.14
CA LEU A 586 13.78 -15.38 -19.51
C LEU A 586 14.69 -14.42 -20.29
N LEU A 587 15.79 -14.93 -20.81
CA LEU A 587 16.61 -14.20 -21.78
C LEU A 587 16.16 -14.50 -23.20
N ASN A 588 16.10 -13.46 -24.03
CA ASN A 588 15.75 -13.55 -25.44
C ASN A 588 17.01 -13.85 -26.26
N GLU A 589 17.13 -15.07 -26.77
CA GLU A 589 18.27 -15.48 -27.60
C GLU A 589 18.01 -15.25 -29.12
N GLY A 590 17.13 -14.29 -29.42
CA GLY A 590 16.69 -13.90 -30.75
C GLY A 590 16.04 -15.07 -31.50
N ALA A 591 16.59 -15.42 -32.66
CA ALA A 591 16.06 -16.52 -33.49
C ALA A 591 16.06 -17.90 -32.79
N SER A 592 16.79 -18.05 -31.68
CA SER A 592 16.78 -19.29 -30.88
C SER A 592 15.61 -19.36 -29.88
N GLY A 593 14.84 -18.28 -29.74
CA GLY A 593 13.73 -18.14 -28.80
C GLY A 593 14.19 -17.74 -27.39
N PHE A 594 13.34 -18.02 -26.40
CA PHE A 594 13.58 -17.62 -25.01
C PHE A 594 14.18 -18.74 -24.18
N ALA A 595 15.11 -18.37 -23.30
CA ALA A 595 15.80 -19.29 -22.40
C ALA A 595 15.59 -18.92 -20.94
N LEU A 596 14.97 -19.83 -20.19
CA LEU A 596 14.86 -19.71 -18.73
C LEU A 596 16.25 -19.79 -18.06
N ARG A 597 16.57 -18.76 -17.28
CA ARG A 597 17.81 -18.63 -16.50
C ARG A 597 17.52 -18.72 -15.02
N ASN A 598 18.55 -19.07 -14.25
CA ASN A 598 18.52 -18.89 -12.81
C ASN A 598 18.81 -17.41 -12.51
N ALA A 599 17.79 -16.67 -12.08
CA ALA A 599 17.87 -15.25 -11.78
C ALA A 599 19.04 -14.91 -10.83
N GLU A 600 19.34 -15.75 -9.84
CA GLU A 600 20.44 -15.54 -8.90
C GLU A 600 21.82 -15.48 -9.57
N GLN A 601 22.02 -16.13 -10.72
CA GLN A 601 23.30 -16.08 -11.45
C GLN A 601 23.58 -14.69 -12.03
N ASN A 602 22.52 -13.93 -12.29
CA ASN A 602 22.57 -12.56 -12.74
C ASN A 602 22.58 -11.57 -11.55
N GLY A 603 22.69 -12.03 -10.29
CA GLY A 603 22.71 -11.15 -9.13
C GLY A 603 21.32 -10.69 -8.65
N LEU A 604 20.24 -11.23 -9.24
CA LEU A 604 18.86 -11.07 -8.78
C LEU A 604 18.62 -11.94 -7.53
N VAL A 605 19.40 -11.69 -6.49
CA VAL A 605 19.42 -12.49 -5.27
C VAL A 605 18.50 -11.83 -4.25
N PRO A 606 17.47 -12.54 -3.76
CA PRO A 606 16.56 -11.98 -2.77
C PRO A 606 17.27 -11.73 -1.42
N PRO A 607 16.73 -10.86 -0.57
CA PRO A 607 17.31 -10.57 0.74
C PRO A 607 17.46 -11.85 1.56
N LEU A 608 18.63 -12.02 2.18
CA LEU A 608 18.99 -13.21 2.99
C LEU A 608 18.91 -14.56 2.25
N GLY A 609 18.76 -14.56 0.92
CA GLY A 609 18.56 -15.77 0.12
C GLY A 609 17.16 -16.38 0.25
N GLU A 610 16.19 -15.61 0.75
CA GLU A 610 14.81 -16.05 0.94
C GLU A 610 13.89 -15.40 -0.09
N SER A 611 13.28 -16.22 -0.96
CA SER A 611 12.27 -15.77 -1.93
C SER A 611 11.16 -14.97 -1.24
N GLN A 612 10.66 -13.96 -1.94
CA GLN A 612 9.55 -13.11 -1.49
C GLN A 612 8.33 -13.36 -2.40
N ALA A 613 7.13 -13.09 -1.90
CA ALA A 613 5.90 -13.28 -2.67
C ALA A 613 5.71 -12.11 -3.64
N GLY A 614 6.40 -12.18 -4.79
CA GLY A 614 6.42 -11.18 -5.83
C GLY A 614 5.02 -10.91 -6.38
N ARG A 615 4.64 -9.64 -6.44
CA ARG A 615 3.29 -9.24 -6.88
C ARG A 615 3.32 -8.16 -7.94
N GLY A 616 4.07 -7.09 -7.72
CA GLY A 616 4.21 -6.03 -8.70
C GLY A 616 5.64 -5.84 -9.18
N VAL A 617 5.81 -5.40 -10.43
CA VAL A 617 7.10 -5.10 -11.02
C VAL A 617 7.02 -3.75 -11.71
N SER A 618 7.96 -2.87 -11.40
CA SER A 618 8.19 -1.62 -12.11
C SER A 618 9.66 -1.56 -12.51
N VAL A 619 9.94 -1.00 -13.68
CA VAL A 619 11.32 -0.84 -14.16
C VAL A 619 11.61 0.64 -14.43
N GLY A 620 12.81 1.06 -14.10
CA GLY A 620 13.30 2.38 -14.45
C GLY A 620 14.69 2.66 -13.91
N ASP A 621 15.40 3.59 -14.53
CA ASP A 621 16.78 3.96 -14.20
C ASP A 621 16.82 4.87 -12.95
N MET A 622 16.78 4.28 -11.75
CA MET A 622 16.57 5.02 -10.50
C MET A 622 17.80 5.78 -10.02
N ASP A 623 19.01 5.34 -10.36
CA ASP A 623 20.26 6.04 -10.01
C ASP A 623 20.86 6.88 -11.16
N ASP A 624 20.15 6.98 -12.29
CA ASP A 624 20.51 7.77 -13.47
C ASP A 624 21.85 7.34 -14.09
N ASP A 625 22.18 6.06 -14.01
CA ASP A 625 23.42 5.50 -14.54
C ASP A 625 23.32 5.07 -16.02
N GLY A 626 22.09 5.10 -16.57
CA GLY A 626 21.78 4.76 -17.96
C GLY A 626 21.23 3.35 -18.14
N TYR A 627 21.08 2.56 -17.08
CA TYR A 627 20.57 1.20 -17.12
C TYR A 627 19.30 1.06 -16.27
N PRO A 628 18.16 0.60 -16.82
CA PRO A 628 16.96 0.41 -16.03
C PRO A 628 17.14 -0.61 -14.89
N ASP A 629 16.67 -0.24 -13.71
CA ASP A 629 16.60 -1.08 -12.52
C ASP A 629 15.24 -1.79 -12.42
N ILE A 630 15.17 -2.86 -11.62
CA ILE A 630 13.93 -3.62 -11.39
C ILE A 630 13.48 -3.47 -9.94
N TYR A 631 12.32 -2.86 -9.70
CA TYR A 631 11.68 -2.81 -8.39
C TYR A 631 10.55 -3.83 -8.30
N VAL A 632 10.52 -4.61 -7.22
CA VAL A 632 9.53 -5.67 -6.98
C VAL A 632 8.76 -5.39 -5.70
N SER A 633 7.45 -5.17 -5.86
CA SER A 633 6.49 -5.08 -4.76
C SER A 633 6.15 -6.48 -4.26
N ASN A 634 6.43 -6.75 -2.99
CA ASN A 634 6.24 -8.05 -2.36
C ASN A 634 5.07 -8.05 -1.37
N TYR A 635 4.30 -9.13 -1.41
CA TYR A 635 3.16 -9.35 -0.53
C TYR A 635 3.55 -10.14 0.73
N ARG A 636 2.57 -10.43 1.59
CA ARG A 636 2.73 -11.26 2.82
C ARG A 636 3.68 -10.68 3.85
N LEU A 637 3.69 -9.35 4.00
CA LEU A 637 4.60 -8.67 4.91
C LEU A 637 6.07 -8.92 4.56
N GLY A 638 6.34 -9.26 3.29
CA GLY A 638 7.66 -9.51 2.73
C GLY A 638 8.39 -8.23 2.35
N GLU A 639 9.71 -8.30 2.32
CA GLU A 639 10.57 -7.17 1.99
C GLU A 639 10.46 -6.81 0.51
N ASN A 640 10.24 -5.55 0.16
CA ASN A 640 10.32 -5.12 -1.24
C ASN A 640 11.77 -5.20 -1.77
N MET A 641 11.94 -5.54 -3.04
CA MET A 641 13.26 -5.74 -3.65
C MET A 641 13.54 -4.66 -4.71
N LEU A 642 14.81 -4.32 -4.88
CA LEU A 642 15.29 -3.48 -5.96
C LEU A 642 16.61 -4.04 -6.48
N PHE A 643 16.58 -4.50 -7.71
CA PHE A 643 17.76 -4.96 -8.41
C PHE A 643 18.29 -3.85 -9.30
N SER A 644 19.35 -3.19 -8.83
CA SER A 644 20.03 -2.17 -9.61
C SER A 644 20.95 -2.80 -10.65
N SER A 645 20.83 -2.36 -11.90
CA SER A 645 21.56 -2.91 -13.03
C SER A 645 23.02 -2.45 -13.00
N MET A 646 23.93 -3.31 -13.45
CA MET A 646 25.34 -2.97 -13.65
C MET A 646 25.68 -2.78 -15.14
N GLY A 647 24.67 -2.80 -16.03
CA GLY A 647 24.80 -2.58 -17.47
C GLY A 647 25.47 -3.73 -18.25
N ASN A 648 25.58 -4.92 -17.66
CA ASN A 648 26.24 -6.07 -18.25
C ASN A 648 25.50 -7.40 -17.98
N GLY A 649 24.19 -7.32 -17.75
CA GLY A 649 23.37 -8.47 -17.35
C GLY A 649 23.53 -8.90 -15.89
N SER A 650 24.29 -8.17 -15.07
CA SER A 650 24.37 -8.42 -13.62
C SER A 650 23.70 -7.32 -12.81
N PHE A 651 23.15 -7.71 -11.66
CA PHE A 651 22.39 -6.84 -10.76
C PHE A 651 22.90 -6.87 -9.33
N ARG A 652 22.50 -5.87 -8.57
CA ARG A 652 22.72 -5.78 -7.12
C ARG A 652 21.42 -5.46 -6.41
N GLN A 653 21.09 -6.24 -5.37
CA GLN A 653 19.99 -5.90 -4.48
C GLN A 653 20.36 -4.67 -3.62
N LEU A 654 19.68 -3.54 -3.81
CA LEU A 654 19.94 -2.28 -3.10
C LEU A 654 18.77 -1.73 -2.27
N ALA A 655 17.61 -2.39 -2.23
CA ALA A 655 16.40 -1.86 -1.59
C ALA A 655 16.61 -1.34 -0.16
N ARG A 656 17.25 -2.11 0.73
CA ARG A 656 17.55 -1.64 2.10
C ARG A 656 18.52 -0.48 2.13
N ARG A 657 19.50 -0.49 1.24
CA ARG A 657 20.56 0.54 1.20
C ARG A 657 20.00 1.88 0.73
N TRP A 658 19.06 1.85 -0.19
CA TRP A 658 18.40 3.04 -0.73
C TRP A 658 17.13 3.42 0.04
N GLY A 659 16.73 2.66 1.07
CA GLY A 659 15.60 3.01 1.92
C GLY A 659 14.22 2.67 1.34
N ILE A 660 14.15 1.87 0.27
CA ILE A 660 12.91 1.56 -0.46
C ILE A 660 12.37 0.14 -0.19
N ALA A 661 13.02 -0.63 0.67
CA ALA A 661 12.57 -1.97 1.08
C ALA A 661 11.24 -1.96 1.87
N GLY A 662 10.81 -0.78 2.34
CA GLY A 662 9.75 -0.59 3.34
C GLY A 662 10.33 -0.36 4.74
N TYR A 663 9.49 -0.48 5.77
CA TYR A 663 9.91 -0.37 7.17
C TYR A 663 9.71 -1.68 7.92
N TRP A 664 10.82 -2.24 8.40
CA TRP A 664 10.78 -3.40 9.27
C TRP A 664 10.14 -3.08 10.63
N LYS A 665 8.99 -3.71 10.91
CA LYS A 665 8.18 -3.53 12.12
C LYS A 665 7.85 -4.90 12.72
N ASP A 666 8.48 -5.24 13.84
CA ASP A 666 8.21 -6.47 14.61
C ASP A 666 8.21 -7.76 13.76
N GLY A 667 9.18 -7.93 12.86
CA GLY A 667 9.24 -9.13 12.02
C GLY A 667 8.57 -9.00 10.65
N ASN A 668 8.00 -7.84 10.33
CA ASN A 668 7.11 -7.66 9.18
C ASN A 668 7.46 -6.40 8.39
N TRP A 669 7.14 -6.40 7.10
CA TRP A 669 7.17 -5.25 6.20
C TRP A 669 5.75 -4.88 5.75
N GLY A 670 5.60 -4.26 4.57
CA GLY A 670 4.33 -3.99 3.91
C GLY A 670 3.67 -5.19 3.24
N ASN A 671 2.37 -5.09 2.99
CA ASN A 671 1.70 -5.91 1.97
C ASN A 671 1.64 -5.13 0.68
N SER A 672 2.77 -4.98 0.00
CA SER A 672 2.85 -4.20 -1.22
C SER A 672 2.16 -4.94 -2.37
N ILE A 673 1.29 -4.25 -3.09
CA ILE A 673 0.54 -4.81 -4.22
C ILE A 673 1.15 -4.38 -5.53
N GLY A 674 1.44 -3.10 -5.67
CA GLY A 674 1.95 -2.50 -6.90
C GLY A 674 2.75 -1.24 -6.59
N SER A 675 3.47 -0.78 -7.61
CA SER A 675 4.30 0.41 -7.59
C SER A 675 4.24 1.11 -8.94
N ALA A 676 4.58 2.40 -8.93
CA ALA A 676 4.72 3.22 -10.12
C ALA A 676 5.88 4.21 -9.91
N MET A 677 6.62 4.50 -10.96
CA MET A 677 7.77 5.40 -10.95
C MET A 677 7.50 6.64 -11.80
N GLY A 678 8.05 7.78 -11.39
CA GLY A 678 7.95 9.02 -12.16
C GLY A 678 8.55 10.20 -11.41
N ASP A 679 9.03 11.19 -12.14
CA ASP A 679 9.53 12.47 -11.61
C ASP A 679 8.35 13.33 -11.11
N ILE A 680 8.04 13.27 -9.81
CA ILE A 680 6.85 13.90 -9.23
C ILE A 680 7.11 15.37 -8.87
N ASP A 681 8.35 15.71 -8.51
CA ASP A 681 8.74 17.05 -8.09
C ASP A 681 9.49 17.86 -9.18
N ASN A 682 9.64 17.28 -10.38
CA ASN A 682 10.30 17.88 -11.54
C ASN A 682 11.77 18.27 -11.26
N ASP A 683 12.45 17.50 -10.40
CA ASP A 683 13.87 17.64 -10.11
C ASP A 683 14.77 16.85 -11.10
N GLY A 684 14.13 16.03 -11.93
CA GLY A 684 14.74 15.27 -13.01
C GLY A 684 15.27 13.91 -12.60
N ASP A 685 14.91 13.34 -11.45
CA ASP A 685 15.07 11.91 -11.16
C ASP A 685 13.73 11.19 -10.96
N LEU A 686 13.75 9.86 -10.84
CA LEU A 686 12.52 9.06 -10.72
C LEU A 686 12.18 8.83 -9.25
N ASP A 687 11.02 9.31 -8.82
CA ASP A 687 10.39 8.96 -7.54
C ASP A 687 9.61 7.65 -7.64
N LEU A 688 9.16 7.14 -6.49
CA LEU A 688 8.44 5.88 -6.39
C LEU A 688 7.20 6.00 -5.50
N PHE A 689 6.04 5.61 -6.02
CA PHE A 689 4.86 5.37 -5.20
C PHE A 689 4.63 3.86 -5.01
N VAL A 690 4.48 3.40 -3.77
CA VAL A 690 4.25 1.99 -3.42
C VAL A 690 2.89 1.84 -2.75
N ALA A 691 1.97 1.12 -3.40
CA ALA A 691 0.63 0.85 -2.85
C ALA A 691 0.66 -0.36 -1.90
N ASN A 692 0.13 -0.18 -0.69
CA ASN A 692 0.10 -1.21 0.34
C ASN A 692 -1.31 -1.51 0.85
N LEU A 693 -1.58 -2.79 1.07
CA LEU A 693 -2.79 -3.26 1.73
C LEU A 693 -2.58 -3.36 3.25
N THR A 694 -3.07 -2.36 3.98
CA THR A 694 -2.80 -2.25 5.42
C THR A 694 -4.06 -1.98 6.20
N ASN A 695 -4.53 -2.99 6.93
CA ASN A 695 -5.61 -2.81 7.88
C ASN A 695 -5.16 -1.86 9.02
N PRO A 696 -5.98 -0.88 9.45
CA PRO A 696 -5.68 -0.01 10.59
C PRO A 696 -5.29 -0.77 11.85
N ARG A 697 -5.81 -1.99 12.05
CA ARG A 697 -5.43 -2.87 13.15
C ARG A 697 -3.97 -3.30 13.09
N TYR A 698 -3.41 -3.47 11.89
CA TYR A 698 -2.07 -4.01 11.64
C TYR A 698 -1.06 -2.95 11.21
N GLU A 699 -1.45 -1.68 11.20
CA GLU A 699 -0.57 -0.56 10.83
C GLU A 699 0.71 -0.47 11.68
N HIS A 700 0.67 -0.94 12.93
CA HIS A 700 1.84 -1.01 13.80
C HIS A 700 2.88 -2.06 13.36
N VAL A 701 2.50 -2.99 12.48
CA VAL A 701 3.35 -4.07 11.95
C VAL A 701 3.40 -4.10 10.41
N SER A 702 2.71 -3.20 9.70
CA SER A 702 2.67 -3.21 8.23
C SER A 702 2.70 -1.81 7.65
N ASP A 703 3.39 -1.64 6.53
CA ASP A 703 3.54 -0.35 5.85
C ASP A 703 2.26 0.14 5.22
N ARG A 704 2.04 1.45 5.27
CA ARG A 704 0.97 2.10 4.51
C ARG A 704 1.45 2.33 3.08
N SER A 705 0.57 2.79 2.17
CA SER A 705 1.02 3.28 0.88
C SER A 705 2.03 4.43 1.09
N MET A 706 3.10 4.45 0.30
CA MET A 706 4.22 5.38 0.48
C MET A 706 4.55 6.11 -0.82
N LEU A 707 4.73 7.43 -0.74
CA LEU A 707 5.45 8.22 -1.73
C LEU A 707 6.90 8.37 -1.26
N LEU A 708 7.82 7.81 -2.02
CA LEU A 708 9.25 7.79 -1.75
C LEU A 708 9.95 8.70 -2.77
N GLU A 709 10.42 9.85 -2.28
CA GLU A 709 11.16 10.85 -3.07
C GLU A 709 12.62 10.41 -3.20
N ASN A 710 13.17 10.43 -4.41
CA ASN A 710 14.53 10.01 -4.69
C ASN A 710 15.51 11.14 -4.34
N GLN A 711 16.62 10.80 -3.69
CA GLN A 711 17.65 11.78 -3.27
C GLN A 711 19.07 11.24 -3.57
N LEU A 712 19.18 10.24 -4.44
CA LEU A 712 20.45 9.56 -4.71
C LEU A 712 21.48 10.50 -5.34
N ARG A 713 21.05 11.42 -6.20
CA ARG A 713 21.91 12.43 -6.85
C ARG A 713 22.58 13.38 -5.86
N GLU A 714 21.92 13.66 -4.74
CA GLU A 714 22.47 14.47 -3.65
C GLU A 714 23.35 13.66 -2.68
N GLY A 715 23.55 12.37 -2.96
CA GLY A 715 24.27 11.42 -2.10
C GLY A 715 23.43 10.90 -0.92
N GLY A 716 22.11 11.09 -0.97
CA GLY A 716 21.14 10.62 0.01
C GLY A 716 20.62 9.20 -0.28
N THR A 717 19.39 8.95 0.18
CA THR A 717 18.58 7.74 -0.03
C THR A 717 17.14 8.19 -0.30
N PHE A 718 16.23 7.29 -0.65
CA PHE A 718 14.83 7.68 -0.77
C PHE A 718 14.25 8.14 0.58
N GLU A 719 13.44 9.19 0.55
CA GLU A 719 12.74 9.76 1.70
C GLU A 719 11.22 9.56 1.57
N ASP A 720 10.58 9.07 2.63
CA ASP A 720 9.12 8.97 2.66
C ASP A 720 8.46 10.33 2.86
N ARG A 721 7.86 10.84 1.79
CA ARG A 721 7.16 12.12 1.74
C ARG A 721 5.67 12.00 1.93
N THR A 722 5.10 10.82 2.15
CA THR A 722 3.64 10.57 2.13
C THR A 722 2.84 11.55 3.00
N GLU A 723 3.26 11.75 4.26
CA GLU A 723 2.57 12.67 5.18
C GLU A 723 2.79 14.14 4.79
N ALA A 724 4.01 14.50 4.39
CA ALA A 724 4.33 15.86 3.93
C ALA A 724 3.54 16.21 2.66
N ALA A 725 3.40 15.26 1.75
CA ALA A 725 2.67 15.30 0.49
C ALA A 725 1.15 15.28 0.67
N ARG A 726 0.65 15.09 1.89
CA ARG A 726 -0.78 15.06 2.24
C ARG A 726 -1.57 13.91 1.59
N ILE A 727 -0.89 12.83 1.24
CA ILE A 727 -1.53 11.63 0.73
C ILE A 727 -2.17 10.88 1.90
N ARG A 728 -3.48 10.66 1.83
CA ARG A 728 -4.21 9.98 2.91
C ARG A 728 -3.92 8.49 2.93
N PHE A 729 -4.01 7.90 4.11
CA PHE A 729 -4.04 6.46 4.28
C PHE A 729 -5.38 5.88 3.79
N SER A 730 -5.27 4.91 2.89
CA SER A 730 -6.31 3.99 2.47
C SER A 730 -5.87 2.56 2.81
N MET A 731 -6.82 1.73 3.22
CA MET A 731 -6.53 0.35 3.64
C MET A 731 -6.22 -0.59 2.47
N THR A 732 -6.68 -0.26 1.26
CA THR A 732 -6.87 -1.24 0.18
C THR A 732 -6.26 -0.84 -1.14
N ASP A 733 -5.30 0.08 -1.12
CA ASP A 733 -4.60 0.53 -2.31
C ASP A 733 -3.91 -0.64 -3.02
N ALA A 734 -3.97 -0.65 -4.35
CA ALA A 734 -3.44 -1.75 -5.15
C ALA A 734 -2.58 -1.34 -6.34
N CYS A 735 -3.16 -0.72 -7.36
CA CYS A 735 -2.48 -0.36 -8.60
C CYS A 735 -2.33 1.16 -8.68
N PRO A 736 -1.13 1.69 -8.35
CA PRO A 736 -0.84 3.09 -8.55
C PRO A 736 -0.43 3.37 -10.00
N LEU A 737 -0.68 4.60 -10.45
CA LEU A 737 -0.22 5.18 -11.72
C LEU A 737 0.32 6.58 -11.42
N ILE A 738 1.39 6.96 -12.11
CA ILE A 738 1.94 8.32 -12.08
C ILE A 738 1.82 8.89 -13.51
N PHE A 739 1.05 9.96 -13.67
CA PHE A 739 0.82 10.62 -14.96
C PHE A 739 0.27 12.04 -14.74
N ASP A 740 0.39 12.93 -15.73
CA ASP A 740 -0.14 14.29 -15.65
C ASP A 740 -1.61 14.31 -16.12
N ALA A 741 -2.58 14.39 -15.19
CA ALA A 741 -3.99 14.21 -15.52
C ALA A 741 -4.67 15.48 -16.06
N ASN A 742 -4.08 16.65 -15.82
CA ASN A 742 -4.61 17.95 -16.27
C ASN A 742 -3.69 18.66 -17.26
N ASN A 743 -2.59 18.03 -17.69
CA ASN A 743 -1.56 18.57 -18.57
C ASN A 743 -0.92 19.88 -18.05
N ASP A 744 -0.77 20.03 -16.74
CA ASP A 744 -0.21 21.24 -16.14
C ASP A 744 1.31 21.25 -15.94
N GLY A 745 1.96 20.13 -16.27
CA GLY A 745 3.40 19.92 -16.17
C GLY A 745 3.83 19.18 -14.90
N TRP A 746 2.91 18.88 -13.98
CA TRP A 746 3.19 18.12 -12.77
C TRP A 746 2.52 16.74 -12.84
N GLN A 747 3.23 15.69 -12.43
CA GLN A 747 2.64 14.36 -12.41
C GLN A 747 1.76 14.17 -11.18
N ASP A 748 0.60 13.59 -11.41
CA ASP A 748 -0.44 13.23 -10.46
C ASP A 748 -0.36 11.72 -10.13
N ILE A 749 -1.07 11.30 -9.09
CA ILE A 749 -1.14 9.90 -8.68
C ILE A 749 -2.58 9.42 -8.74
N PHE A 750 -2.84 8.37 -9.53
CA PHE A 750 -4.07 7.60 -9.43
C PHE A 750 -3.79 6.26 -8.75
N VAL A 751 -4.67 5.80 -7.85
CA VAL A 751 -4.52 4.50 -7.20
C VAL A 751 -5.86 3.78 -7.03
N THR A 752 -5.91 2.51 -7.45
CA THR A 752 -7.11 1.65 -7.31
C THR A 752 -7.28 1.11 -5.89
N SER A 753 -8.49 0.61 -5.58
CA SER A 753 -8.79 -0.04 -4.30
C SER A 753 -9.57 -1.35 -4.48
N ILE A 754 -9.06 -2.45 -3.90
CA ILE A 754 -9.44 -3.82 -4.30
C ILE A 754 -10.62 -4.46 -3.55
N TYR A 755 -11.12 -3.86 -2.46
CA TYR A 755 -12.19 -4.48 -1.68
C TYR A 755 -13.57 -3.93 -2.06
N PRO A 756 -14.63 -4.77 -1.93
CA PRO A 756 -16.00 -4.36 -2.18
C PRO A 756 -16.38 -3.04 -1.47
N GLY A 757 -16.91 -2.09 -2.25
CA GLY A 757 -17.33 -0.76 -1.80
C GLY A 757 -16.18 0.21 -1.54
N ARG A 758 -14.93 -0.12 -1.89
CA ARG A 758 -13.78 0.79 -1.77
C ARG A 758 -13.56 1.52 -3.08
N SER A 759 -13.29 2.82 -3.03
CA SER A 759 -13.13 3.67 -4.22
C SER A 759 -11.67 3.99 -4.49
N SER A 760 -11.30 4.08 -5.78
CA SER A 760 -10.01 4.62 -6.25
C SER A 760 -9.81 6.09 -5.84
N HIS A 761 -8.55 6.54 -5.91
CA HIS A 761 -8.15 7.90 -5.57
C HIS A 761 -7.35 8.54 -6.71
N LEU A 762 -7.66 9.79 -7.06
CA LEU A 762 -6.86 10.67 -7.91
C LEU A 762 -6.34 11.84 -7.06
N TYR A 763 -5.04 11.81 -6.79
CA TYR A 763 -4.29 12.83 -6.07
C TYR A 763 -3.62 13.75 -7.09
N VAL A 764 -4.05 15.00 -7.15
CA VAL A 764 -3.52 16.00 -8.08
C VAL A 764 -2.45 16.85 -7.39
N ASN A 765 -1.29 16.98 -8.04
CA ASN A 765 -0.12 17.66 -7.53
C ASN A 765 -0.29 19.19 -7.62
N ASP A 766 0.03 19.92 -6.54
CA ASP A 766 -0.05 21.39 -6.51
C ASP A 766 1.20 22.10 -7.05
N GLY A 767 2.21 21.34 -7.46
CA GLY A 767 3.51 21.82 -7.91
C GLY A 767 4.38 22.38 -6.77
N ARG A 768 4.03 22.09 -5.52
CA ARG A 768 4.78 22.47 -4.32
C ARG A 768 5.06 21.27 -3.42
N GLY A 769 4.92 20.07 -3.95
CA GLY A 769 5.10 18.82 -3.23
C GLY A 769 3.91 18.46 -2.33
N HIS A 770 2.72 19.04 -2.54
CA HIS A 770 1.49 18.53 -1.92
C HIS A 770 0.52 18.00 -2.96
N PHE A 771 -0.35 17.10 -2.50
CA PHE A 771 -1.43 16.56 -3.31
C PHE A 771 -2.80 16.90 -2.74
N VAL A 772 -3.76 17.05 -3.65
CA VAL A 772 -5.18 17.20 -3.34
C VAL A 772 -5.95 16.02 -3.92
N ASP A 773 -6.69 15.30 -3.08
CA ASP A 773 -7.63 14.28 -3.56
C ASP A 773 -8.80 14.95 -4.31
N LEU A 774 -8.80 14.84 -5.64
CA LEU A 774 -9.85 15.36 -6.50
C LEU A 774 -10.76 14.28 -7.07
N SER A 775 -10.65 13.03 -6.61
CA SER A 775 -11.32 11.85 -7.19
C SER A 775 -12.81 12.06 -7.48
N TYR A 776 -13.55 12.68 -6.54
CA TYR A 776 -14.99 12.90 -6.71
C TYR A 776 -15.32 14.01 -7.71
N ILE A 777 -14.55 15.11 -7.69
CA ILE A 777 -14.79 16.26 -8.56
C ILE A 777 -14.38 15.94 -9.99
N ALA A 778 -13.23 15.26 -10.14
CA ALA A 778 -12.71 14.78 -11.41
C ALA A 778 -13.50 13.60 -12.00
N ASN A 779 -14.47 13.04 -11.26
CA ASN A 779 -15.23 11.86 -11.68
C ASN A 779 -14.35 10.61 -11.91
N ALA A 780 -13.28 10.48 -11.13
CA ALA A 780 -12.31 9.39 -11.20
C ALA A 780 -12.50 8.32 -10.10
N ARG A 781 -13.62 8.34 -9.36
CA ARG A 781 -13.92 7.32 -8.34
C ARG A 781 -14.54 6.08 -8.97
N VAL A 782 -13.78 5.01 -8.97
CA VAL A 782 -14.21 3.67 -9.40
C VAL A 782 -14.10 2.72 -8.22
N GLN A 783 -15.12 1.88 -8.03
CA GLN A 783 -15.15 0.93 -6.93
C GLN A 783 -14.59 -0.44 -7.34
N ASP A 784 -14.07 -1.16 -6.35
CA ASP A 784 -13.69 -2.58 -6.47
C ASP A 784 -12.60 -2.85 -7.53
N ALA A 785 -11.77 -1.84 -7.83
CA ALA A 785 -10.79 -1.89 -8.90
C ALA A 785 -9.49 -2.58 -8.45
N TYR A 786 -8.97 -3.48 -9.29
CA TYR A 786 -7.68 -4.12 -9.11
C TYR A 786 -6.59 -3.40 -9.89
N GLY A 787 -6.64 -3.46 -11.22
CA GLY A 787 -5.67 -2.88 -12.12
C GLY A 787 -6.15 -1.59 -12.77
N ALA A 788 -5.22 -0.75 -13.20
CA ALA A 788 -5.48 0.41 -14.03
C ALA A 788 -4.28 0.66 -14.95
N ALA A 789 -4.52 1.34 -16.07
CA ALA A 789 -3.48 1.78 -16.98
C ALA A 789 -3.92 3.05 -17.73
N VAL A 790 -2.95 3.85 -18.18
CA VAL A 790 -3.18 5.08 -18.95
C VAL A 790 -2.76 4.97 -20.42
N ALA A 791 -3.52 5.64 -21.29
CA ALA A 791 -3.19 5.90 -22.68
C ALA A 791 -3.99 7.08 -23.22
N ASP A 792 -3.48 7.83 -24.18
CA ASP A 792 -4.26 8.76 -25.03
C ASP A 792 -4.92 7.94 -26.15
N TYR A 793 -6.08 7.31 -25.87
CA TYR A 793 -6.66 6.31 -26.79
C TYR A 793 -7.37 6.94 -27.99
N ASP A 794 -7.72 8.22 -27.91
CA ASP A 794 -8.37 8.97 -29.01
C ASP A 794 -7.49 10.07 -29.64
N ASN A 795 -6.22 10.14 -29.23
CA ASN A 795 -5.17 10.98 -29.79
C ASN A 795 -5.44 12.49 -29.66
N ASP A 796 -6.09 12.91 -28.59
CA ASP A 796 -6.43 14.31 -28.35
C ASP A 796 -5.42 15.04 -27.43
N GLY A 797 -4.50 14.27 -26.82
CA GLY A 797 -3.38 14.76 -26.05
C GLY A 797 -3.59 14.83 -24.54
N ASP A 798 -4.65 14.24 -24.02
CA ASP A 798 -4.75 13.92 -22.60
C ASP A 798 -4.80 12.41 -22.36
N LEU A 799 -4.33 11.99 -21.18
CA LEU A 799 -4.23 10.56 -20.85
C LEU A 799 -5.53 10.08 -20.22
N ASP A 800 -6.11 9.04 -20.80
CA ASP A 800 -7.33 8.36 -20.38
C ASP A 800 -7.04 7.19 -19.44
N LEU A 801 -8.06 6.71 -18.73
CA LEU A 801 -7.94 5.60 -17.78
C LEU A 801 -8.78 4.39 -18.21
N ALA A 802 -8.13 3.25 -18.42
CA ALA A 802 -8.79 1.95 -18.38
C ALA A 802 -8.57 1.32 -17.00
N ILE A 803 -9.64 0.82 -16.38
CA ILE A 803 -9.64 0.32 -15.00
C ILE A 803 -10.26 -1.08 -14.99
N ALA A 804 -9.49 -2.08 -14.56
CA ALA A 804 -9.94 -3.46 -14.43
C ALA A 804 -10.53 -3.71 -13.04
N SER A 805 -11.75 -4.24 -13.02
CA SER A 805 -12.46 -4.60 -11.79
C SER A 805 -13.20 -5.93 -11.96
N PRO A 806 -13.09 -6.85 -10.98
CA PRO A 806 -13.92 -8.06 -10.94
C PRO A 806 -15.43 -7.77 -10.90
N SER A 807 -15.83 -6.58 -10.44
CA SER A 807 -17.22 -6.13 -10.39
C SER A 807 -17.71 -5.53 -11.73
N GLY A 808 -16.81 -5.32 -12.70
CA GLY A 808 -17.09 -4.72 -14.01
C GLY A 808 -16.08 -3.62 -14.33
N CYS A 809 -15.41 -3.70 -15.48
CA CYS A 809 -14.34 -2.77 -15.86
C CYS A 809 -14.87 -1.37 -16.22
N SER A 810 -14.00 -0.36 -16.13
CA SER A 810 -14.33 1.02 -16.46
C SER A 810 -13.38 1.62 -17.49
N LEU A 811 -13.92 2.52 -18.32
CA LEU A 811 -13.14 3.38 -19.21
C LEU A 811 -13.54 4.83 -18.94
N LEU A 812 -12.58 5.63 -18.51
CA LEU A 812 -12.76 7.04 -18.22
C LEU A 812 -11.94 7.84 -19.23
N ARG A 813 -12.64 8.53 -20.14
CA ARG A 813 -11.99 9.46 -21.07
C ARG A 813 -11.66 10.76 -20.33
N ASN A 814 -10.46 11.28 -20.51
CA ASN A 814 -10.09 12.57 -19.99
C ASN A 814 -10.68 13.67 -20.90
N ASP A 815 -11.39 14.62 -20.30
CA ASP A 815 -12.04 15.74 -20.98
C ASP A 815 -11.64 17.03 -20.24
N SER A 816 -10.39 17.06 -19.79
CA SER A 816 -9.86 18.17 -19.02
C SER A 816 -9.79 19.44 -19.86
N PRO A 817 -9.90 20.64 -19.26
CA PRO A 817 -9.70 21.87 -20.02
C PRO A 817 -8.35 21.87 -20.74
N PRO A 818 -8.30 22.15 -22.05
CA PRO A 818 -7.12 21.89 -22.85
C PRO A 818 -5.92 22.73 -22.41
N ARG A 819 -4.77 22.07 -22.24
CA ARG A 819 -3.45 22.66 -21.98
C ARG A 819 -2.45 22.22 -23.05
N ASN A 820 -1.26 22.79 -23.02
CA ASN A 820 -0.24 22.37 -23.98
C ASN A 820 0.32 21.01 -23.57
N TRP A 821 0.64 20.18 -24.55
CA TRP A 821 1.21 18.85 -24.37
C TRP A 821 2.18 18.52 -25.50
N VAL A 822 3.00 17.49 -25.36
CA VAL A 822 3.77 16.93 -26.47
C VAL A 822 3.93 15.43 -26.29
N GLY A 823 3.63 14.68 -27.34
CA GLY A 823 3.73 13.22 -27.35
C GLY A 823 4.92 12.73 -28.17
N PHE A 824 5.46 11.57 -27.82
CA PHE A 824 6.57 10.92 -28.51
C PHE A 824 6.30 9.44 -28.71
N GLU A 825 6.47 8.99 -29.94
CA GLU A 825 6.57 7.58 -30.28
C GLU A 825 8.05 7.26 -30.53
N LEU A 826 8.62 6.36 -29.73
CA LEU A 826 10.04 6.06 -29.76
C LEU A 826 10.30 4.72 -30.44
N SER A 827 11.37 4.65 -31.22
CA SER A 827 11.87 3.39 -31.77
C SER A 827 13.37 3.25 -31.60
N GLY A 828 13.82 2.13 -31.05
CA GLY A 828 15.23 1.76 -30.99
C GLY A 828 15.75 1.24 -32.34
N GLY A 829 17.08 1.10 -32.46
CA GLY A 829 17.69 0.48 -33.63
C GLY A 829 17.45 -1.03 -33.68
N LYS A 830 17.30 -1.63 -34.88
CA LYS A 830 17.05 -3.09 -35.01
C LYS A 830 18.15 -3.93 -34.35
N GLY A 831 17.86 -4.53 -33.20
CA GLY A 831 18.75 -5.33 -32.36
C GLY A 831 19.15 -6.68 -32.95
N THR A 832 19.93 -6.70 -34.04
CA THR A 832 20.62 -7.92 -34.50
C THR A 832 22.10 -7.65 -34.75
N GLY A 833 22.87 -7.48 -33.66
CA GLY A 833 24.33 -7.44 -33.70
C GLY A 833 24.96 -6.23 -34.40
N ALA A 834 24.18 -5.19 -34.67
CA ALA A 834 24.70 -3.92 -35.17
C ALA A 834 25.29 -3.14 -34.00
N ILE A 835 26.61 -3.17 -33.85
CA ILE A 835 27.30 -2.18 -33.02
C ILE A 835 27.31 -0.88 -33.84
N ALA A 836 26.81 0.21 -33.28
CA ALA A 836 26.93 1.54 -33.87
C ALA A 836 28.40 1.79 -34.25
N PRO A 837 28.71 2.59 -35.29
CA PRO A 837 30.09 2.90 -35.66
C PRO A 837 30.93 3.47 -34.51
N SER A 838 30.28 3.99 -33.45
CA SER A 838 30.85 4.47 -32.20
C SER A 838 31.28 3.37 -31.21
N GLY A 839 30.87 2.12 -31.40
CA GLY A 839 31.12 1.02 -30.45
C GLY A 839 29.98 0.75 -29.45
N GLN A 840 28.84 1.43 -29.56
CA GLN A 840 27.65 1.25 -28.70
C GLN A 840 26.65 0.26 -29.32
N SER A 841 25.90 -0.50 -28.50
CA SER A 841 24.78 -1.33 -28.96
C SER A 841 23.58 -0.44 -29.31
N PHE A 842 22.74 -0.88 -30.27
CA PHE A 842 21.42 -0.27 -30.45
C PHE A 842 20.45 -0.77 -29.40
N SER A 843 19.45 0.05 -29.10
CA SER A 843 18.40 -0.25 -28.12
C SER A 843 17.39 -1.27 -28.64
N ASN A 844 16.66 -1.92 -27.74
CA ASN A 844 15.46 -2.69 -28.09
C ASN A 844 14.49 -1.87 -28.94
N ARG A 845 13.74 -2.52 -29.85
CA ARG A 845 12.96 -1.80 -30.87
C ARG A 845 11.85 -0.94 -30.27
N SER A 846 11.22 -1.36 -29.17
CA SER A 846 10.25 -0.56 -28.41
C SER A 846 10.86 0.62 -27.65
N ALA A 847 12.19 0.75 -27.62
CA ALA A 847 12.91 1.76 -26.84
C ALA A 847 12.55 1.78 -25.34
N ILE A 848 12.07 0.66 -24.77
CA ILE A 848 11.78 0.56 -23.33
C ILE A 848 13.07 0.80 -22.55
N GLY A 849 13.02 1.72 -21.58
CA GLY A 849 14.16 2.30 -20.87
C GLY A 849 14.64 3.64 -21.41
N ALA A 850 14.05 4.16 -22.50
CA ALA A 850 14.41 5.48 -23.02
C ALA A 850 13.88 6.60 -22.12
N ARG A 851 14.76 7.55 -21.80
CA ARG A 851 14.50 8.72 -20.95
C ARG A 851 14.41 9.98 -21.78
N LEU A 852 13.33 10.74 -21.62
CA LEU A 852 13.12 12.03 -22.24
C LEU A 852 13.18 13.14 -21.19
N THR A 853 13.80 14.26 -21.54
CA THR A 853 13.96 15.39 -20.63
C THR A 853 13.72 16.71 -21.34
N ILE A 854 12.83 17.54 -20.78
CA ILE A 854 12.59 18.92 -21.18
C ILE A 854 13.05 19.83 -20.03
N ARG A 855 13.94 20.78 -20.31
CA ARG A 855 14.43 21.73 -19.29
C ARG A 855 13.81 23.11 -19.55
N SER A 856 13.04 23.62 -18.60
CA SER A 856 12.34 24.91 -18.72
C SER A 856 12.27 25.64 -17.39
N GLU A 857 12.60 26.93 -17.37
CA GLU A 857 12.43 27.84 -16.22
C GLU A 857 12.94 27.33 -14.85
N GLY A 858 13.96 26.46 -14.85
CA GLY A 858 14.54 25.88 -13.63
C GLY A 858 13.91 24.58 -13.16
N GLN A 859 12.94 24.05 -13.92
CA GLN A 859 12.37 22.72 -13.77
C GLN A 859 12.94 21.76 -14.81
N VAL A 860 12.91 20.48 -14.48
CA VAL A 860 13.25 19.38 -15.37
C VAL A 860 12.01 18.51 -15.45
N LEU A 861 11.35 18.48 -16.62
CA LEU A 861 10.28 17.53 -16.85
C LEU A 861 10.94 16.27 -17.38
N LEU A 862 10.90 15.18 -16.61
CA LEU A 862 11.40 13.88 -17.01
C LEU A 862 10.25 12.89 -17.21
N ARG A 863 10.33 12.11 -18.29
CA ARG A 863 9.52 10.90 -18.49
C ARG A 863 10.43 9.78 -18.96
N GLU A 864 10.12 8.57 -18.56
CA GLU A 864 10.82 7.37 -19.01
C GLU A 864 9.82 6.38 -19.59
N LEU A 865 10.18 5.75 -20.70
CA LEU A 865 9.36 4.73 -21.32
C LEU A 865 9.55 3.41 -20.56
N GLN A 866 8.52 2.99 -19.84
CA GLN A 866 8.56 1.84 -18.93
C GLN A 866 7.67 0.70 -19.43
N SER A 867 8.02 -0.54 -19.11
CA SER A 867 7.18 -1.71 -19.34
C SER A 867 6.82 -2.38 -18.03
N GLY A 868 5.56 -2.80 -17.90
CA GLY A 868 5.02 -3.32 -16.65
C GLY A 868 4.81 -2.22 -15.62
N THR A 869 3.60 -2.14 -15.08
CA THR A 869 3.28 -1.29 -13.94
C THR A 869 2.43 -2.04 -12.94
N ALA A 870 2.57 -1.65 -11.68
CA ALA A 870 1.91 -2.28 -10.56
C ALA A 870 2.01 -3.80 -10.64
N SER A 871 0.88 -4.51 -10.49
CA SER A 871 0.85 -5.95 -10.55
C SER A 871 0.31 -6.39 -11.91
N GLY A 872 1.20 -6.45 -12.91
CA GLY A 872 0.91 -6.99 -14.24
C GLY A 872 -0.09 -6.19 -15.08
N CYS A 873 -0.08 -4.87 -14.93
CA CYS A 873 -0.75 -3.93 -15.83
C CYS A 873 0.27 -3.27 -16.76
N GLY A 874 -0.17 -2.56 -17.80
CA GLY A 874 0.72 -1.87 -18.74
C GLY A 874 0.10 -0.61 -19.33
N ASN A 875 0.80 0.51 -19.23
CA ASN A 875 0.45 1.76 -19.91
C ASN A 875 0.80 1.66 -21.41
N GLU A 876 0.31 2.62 -22.22
CA GLU A 876 0.78 2.71 -23.61
C GLU A 876 2.29 2.96 -23.70
N LEU A 877 2.90 2.55 -24.81
CA LEU A 877 4.33 2.73 -25.06
C LEU A 877 4.70 4.09 -25.70
N ARG A 878 3.74 5.00 -25.83
CA ARG A 878 4.00 6.39 -26.22
C ARG A 878 4.20 7.25 -24.98
N VAL A 879 5.10 8.22 -25.06
CA VAL A 879 5.43 9.10 -23.92
C VAL A 879 4.77 10.46 -24.13
N LEU A 880 3.97 10.91 -23.16
CA LEU A 880 3.30 12.20 -23.19
C LEU A 880 3.80 13.12 -22.07
N PHE A 881 4.06 14.38 -22.42
CA PHE A 881 4.32 15.46 -21.47
C PHE A 881 3.15 16.44 -21.49
N GLY A 882 2.52 16.67 -20.33
CA GLY A 882 1.83 17.92 -20.09
C GLY A 882 2.85 19.05 -19.96
N LEU A 883 2.54 20.19 -20.57
CA LEU A 883 3.45 21.34 -20.68
C LEU A 883 2.88 22.60 -20.04
N GLY A 884 1.67 22.52 -19.49
CA GLY A 884 0.96 23.67 -18.94
C GLY A 884 0.82 24.79 -19.98
N ASP A 885 1.41 25.94 -19.67
CA ASP A 885 1.38 27.14 -20.52
C ASP A 885 2.57 27.25 -21.50
N MET A 886 3.49 26.27 -21.51
CA MET A 886 4.67 26.30 -22.36
C MET A 886 4.30 26.11 -23.85
N ARG A 887 4.74 27.05 -24.70
CA ARG A 887 4.37 27.11 -26.14
C ARG A 887 5.49 26.79 -27.12
N GLY A 888 6.71 26.59 -26.62
CA GLY A 888 7.91 26.45 -27.43
C GLY A 888 8.49 27.76 -28.01
N PRO A 889 9.62 27.67 -28.72
CA PRO A 889 10.37 26.43 -28.96
C PRO A 889 11.16 25.96 -27.74
N PHE A 890 11.40 24.65 -27.62
CA PHE A 890 12.24 24.03 -26.59
C PHE A 890 12.96 22.80 -27.14
N ASP A 891 14.03 22.40 -26.46
CA ASP A 891 14.78 21.19 -26.78
C ASP A 891 14.29 20.02 -25.90
N VAL A 892 14.22 18.84 -26.51
CA VAL A 892 13.96 17.56 -25.83
C VAL A 892 15.21 16.72 -25.96
N GLU A 893 15.80 16.34 -24.83
CA GLU A 893 16.90 15.39 -24.77
C GLU A 893 16.31 13.98 -24.63
N VAL A 894 16.72 13.05 -25.49
CA VAL A 894 16.32 11.64 -25.45
C VAL A 894 17.57 10.79 -25.25
N ARG A 895 17.64 10.06 -24.13
CA ARG A 895 18.67 9.05 -23.86
C ARG A 895 18.03 7.67 -24.05
N TYR A 896 18.49 6.94 -25.05
CA TYR A 896 18.08 5.57 -25.30
C TYR A 896 18.90 4.58 -24.43
N PRO A 897 18.35 3.41 -24.09
CA PRO A 897 19.02 2.42 -23.22
C PRO A 897 20.31 1.84 -23.83
N GLY A 898 20.45 1.85 -25.17
CA GLY A 898 21.71 1.54 -25.87
C GLY A 898 22.84 2.56 -25.65
N GLY A 899 22.58 3.65 -24.91
CA GLY A 899 23.53 4.69 -24.55
C GLY A 899 23.67 5.80 -25.60
N ILE A 900 22.83 5.80 -26.64
CA ILE A 900 22.75 6.90 -27.60
C ILE A 900 21.90 8.02 -27.00
N THR A 901 22.43 9.25 -27.05
CA THR A 901 21.68 10.45 -26.67
C THR A 901 21.48 11.35 -27.89
N GLN A 902 20.26 11.83 -28.09
CA GLN A 902 19.91 12.78 -29.15
C GLN A 902 19.12 13.96 -28.59
N THR A 903 19.26 15.12 -29.22
CA THR A 903 18.48 16.32 -28.86
C THR A 903 17.61 16.70 -30.05
N VAL A 904 16.31 16.86 -29.80
CA VAL A 904 15.30 17.21 -30.80
C VAL A 904 14.73 18.59 -30.47
N PHE A 905 14.64 19.45 -31.48
CA PHE A 905 14.12 20.81 -31.34
C PHE A 905 12.63 20.86 -31.67
N ILE A 906 11.79 21.11 -30.67
CA ILE A 906 10.34 21.20 -30.83
C ILE A 906 9.95 22.64 -31.11
N ARG A 907 9.45 22.90 -32.33
CA ARG A 907 9.01 24.23 -32.75
C ARG A 907 7.69 24.65 -32.13
N ARG A 908 6.75 23.71 -32.03
CA ARG A 908 5.39 23.89 -31.48
C ARG A 908 4.91 22.59 -30.82
N PRO A 909 4.24 22.68 -29.66
CA PRO A 909 3.62 21.54 -28.97
C PRO A 909 2.28 21.14 -29.62
N ASN A 910 1.55 20.26 -28.93
CA ASN A 910 0.18 19.76 -29.17
C ASN A 910 0.08 18.80 -30.35
N LYS A 911 1.01 17.84 -30.39
CA LYS A 911 1.04 16.73 -31.34
C LYS A 911 2.05 15.67 -30.89
N TYR A 912 1.96 14.51 -31.54
CA TYR A 912 2.96 13.45 -31.46
C TYR A 912 4.14 13.67 -32.41
N PHE A 913 5.32 13.18 -32.01
CA PHE A 913 6.54 13.12 -32.81
C PHE A 913 7.10 11.70 -32.81
N GLU A 914 7.35 11.14 -33.99
CA GLU A 914 8.05 9.87 -34.17
C GLU A 914 9.57 10.08 -34.11
N LEU A 915 10.25 9.40 -33.18
CA LEU A 915 11.70 9.49 -32.99
C LEU A 915 12.36 8.12 -33.04
N SER A 916 13.16 7.89 -34.08
CA SER A 916 14.03 6.72 -34.17
C SER A 916 15.44 7.01 -33.67
N GLU A 917 16.00 6.09 -32.90
CA GLU A 917 17.38 6.13 -32.41
C GLU A 917 18.37 6.29 -33.58
N SER A 918 19.27 7.28 -33.50
CA SER A 918 20.27 7.51 -34.55
C SER A 918 21.60 8.04 -34.01
N VAL A 919 22.70 7.59 -34.63
CA VAL A 919 24.10 7.90 -34.21
C VAL A 919 24.54 9.30 -34.67
N SER A 920 23.80 9.93 -35.59
CA SER A 920 24.15 11.26 -36.08
C SER A 920 23.49 12.34 -35.24
N GLY A 921 24.29 13.24 -34.68
CA GLY A 921 23.87 14.56 -34.18
C GLY A 921 23.37 15.48 -35.30
N THR A 922 22.55 14.96 -36.20
CA THR A 922 21.79 15.71 -37.17
C THR A 922 20.67 16.42 -36.43
N GLN A 923 20.72 17.76 -36.43
CA GLN A 923 19.51 18.57 -36.52
C GLN A 923 18.72 18.08 -37.76
N GLY A 924 17.93 17.02 -37.59
CA GLY A 924 17.00 16.57 -38.58
C GLY A 924 15.71 17.34 -38.36
N ASP A 925 15.18 17.97 -39.42
CA ASP A 925 13.76 18.31 -39.52
C ASP A 925 12.93 16.99 -39.61
N GLY A 926 13.14 16.06 -38.67
CA GLY A 926 12.49 14.76 -38.55
C GLY A 926 11.05 14.86 -38.06
N GLU A 927 10.43 16.03 -38.21
CA GLU A 927 8.99 16.21 -38.08
C GLU A 927 8.33 15.42 -39.22
N ARG A 928 8.11 14.12 -39.04
CA ARG A 928 6.98 13.48 -39.71
C ARG A 928 5.80 13.68 -38.79
N ASP A 929 4.91 14.57 -39.21
CA ASP A 929 3.63 14.72 -38.55
C ASP A 929 2.90 13.37 -38.67
N VAL A 930 2.58 12.73 -37.54
CA VAL A 930 1.53 11.71 -37.52
C VAL A 930 0.24 12.46 -37.86
N PRO A 931 -0.50 12.10 -38.93
CA PRO A 931 -1.79 12.71 -39.18
C PRO A 931 -2.71 12.33 -38.00
N VAL A 932 -2.97 13.28 -37.12
CA VAL A 932 -4.13 13.19 -36.23
C VAL A 932 -5.34 13.34 -37.18
N GLU A 933 -5.97 12.22 -37.57
CA GLU A 933 -7.30 12.31 -38.15
C GLU A 933 -8.17 12.91 -37.04
N GLU A 934 -8.62 14.16 -37.22
CA GLU A 934 -9.58 14.78 -36.29
C GLU A 934 -10.70 13.75 -36.05
N PRO A 935 -10.89 13.27 -34.81
CA PRO A 935 -12.02 12.42 -34.52
C PRO A 935 -13.26 13.19 -34.94
N LYS A 936 -14.03 12.62 -35.88
CA LYS A 936 -15.28 13.24 -36.28
C LYS A 936 -16.07 13.46 -35.01
N PRO A 937 -16.54 14.69 -34.72
CA PRO A 937 -17.39 14.90 -33.56
C PRO A 937 -18.51 13.86 -33.68
N VAL A 938 -18.58 12.98 -32.68
CA VAL A 938 -19.80 12.23 -32.45
C VAL A 938 -20.89 13.28 -32.45
N GLU A 939 -21.89 13.16 -33.32
CA GLU A 939 -23.03 14.08 -33.32
C GLU A 939 -23.73 13.95 -31.96
N GLU A 940 -23.23 14.68 -30.97
CA GLU A 940 -23.92 14.93 -29.73
C GLU A 940 -25.03 15.91 -30.06
N SER A 941 -26.25 15.43 -29.93
CA SER A 941 -27.43 16.28 -29.92
C SER A 941 -27.36 17.22 -28.71
N GLY A 942 -26.78 18.40 -28.90
CA GLY A 942 -27.00 19.58 -28.06
C GLY A 942 -25.79 20.00 -27.24
N SER A 943 -25.32 21.22 -27.50
CA SER A 943 -24.52 22.02 -26.56
C SER A 943 -25.20 22.02 -25.19
N GLY A 944 -24.65 21.30 -24.21
CA GLY A 944 -25.29 21.06 -22.92
C GLY A 944 -24.30 21.21 -21.78
N ILE A 945 -24.55 22.19 -20.93
CA ILE A 945 -23.92 22.39 -19.64
C ILE A 945 -24.06 21.11 -18.80
N ILE A 946 -22.94 20.62 -18.24
CA ILE A 946 -22.78 19.67 -17.12
C ILE A 946 -24.11 19.01 -16.65
N SER A 947 -24.40 17.81 -17.13
CA SER A 947 -25.28 16.85 -16.45
C SER A 947 -24.63 15.45 -16.42
N ARG A 948 -24.43 14.92 -15.21
CA ARG A 948 -23.86 13.60 -14.90
C ARG A 948 -24.88 12.47 -15.14
N ASP A 949 -25.28 12.29 -16.40
CA ASP A 949 -26.24 11.26 -16.80
C ASP A 949 -25.52 9.98 -17.26
N GLY A 950 -25.09 9.14 -16.31
CA GLY A 950 -24.41 7.88 -16.63
C GLY A 950 -24.38 6.86 -15.50
N LEU A 951 -25.46 6.67 -14.74
CA LEU A 951 -25.53 5.64 -13.68
C LEU A 951 -26.94 5.06 -13.54
N ILE A 952 -27.27 4.02 -14.32
CA ILE A 952 -28.35 3.06 -14.01
C ILE A 952 -27.99 1.68 -14.57
N PRO A 953 -27.91 0.63 -13.73
CA PRO A 953 -28.50 -0.67 -14.02
C PRO A 953 -29.81 -0.81 -13.25
N ASP A 954 -30.85 -1.28 -13.94
CA ASP A 954 -32.04 -1.91 -13.33
C ASP A 954 -31.65 -3.27 -12.71
#